data_AF-A0A8S1L8K2-F1
#
_entry.id   AF-A0A8S1L8K2-F1
#
_cell.length_a   1.000
_cell.length_b   1.000
_cell.length_c   1.000
_cell.angle_alpha   90.00
_cell.angle_beta   90.00
_cell.angle_gamma   90.00
#
_symmetry.space_group_name_H-M   'P 1'
#
loop_
_entity.id
_entity.type
_entity.pdbx_description
1 polymer ?
#
loop_
_entity_poly.entity_id
_entity_poly.type
_entity_poly.pdbx_seq_one_letter_code
_entity_poly.pdbx_strand_id
1 'polypeptide(L)'
;MQVQRLEHSKLAIIGNVDSGKSTLVGVLTKGILDDGRGGARERVFNYKHEKENGRTSSVAQEIMGFDENLKQVLPERFNQNKNKYWSLVVEKSKKIVTFLDLCGHEKYLKTTIFGLVAMIPDYSLIIVGANMGVSKMTREHLGVSLFLKIPFAIVLTKIDIAPQNVYNETIENIKALIRSPAIKRTAVVFDEKSGMDEIDKWAALMHGNNVVPIFQVSSVTGNGLSQLARFISRVPNRDDINKAYQSVNDPFQFDIQENFNVPGVGVVVSGIVRSGKAGLNQHTLLGPDKGKTFKPVTIKSIHINRVAVESAQVGEFACFALKPSKAGDKLDRADFRKGMILIDPAVKPEPVIEFEANIHVLHHPTTMSHGYQAVMHCGVIRQAVEMKKIFQHEVLRTGDVDTVRLRFLYAAEYLKTEQILVIREGRTKIFGYISKLITDKQLEDEKKVQVIPNQRYFAQPKQDQLVMRCEPLAIVLFKEFRANHCNYCLQGSQTNRCSICKQYFYCSVSCQKNDWKQHKIECQLLSKINKEMPCNMLILIRLFQNNIDIQNFYGDVDKNIDQQTYQQFFDCAAYIVKIGQLDNESFGKLMSIQVKIHLNTFTVTDINGDTLGIALYTPANFLNHKCIKTSLKQKNVANCSHFFNQRQLIITTNNSFIQNENDPQELCISYGNIINFKDRQKFLQQQYGFICDCDRCQQEQTDTNNQEDIDQLNLKQQEYLTLLNQQKFKKAFLILEEIIILMPKYYDNDKHPYIGWKMNEASKLGFHLNYLLKAENYSIQAIKLLEPYYLENEQFKELLGRLKDIKAEIKMQK
;
A
#
# COMPACT_ATOMS: atom_id res chain seq x y z
N MET A 1 21.23 11.74 -45.02
CA MET A 1 19.92 12.24 -45.49
C MET A 1 19.20 12.80 -44.28
N GLN A 2 18.97 14.11 -44.22
CA GLN A 2 18.10 14.70 -43.21
C GLN A 2 16.69 14.11 -43.43
N VAL A 3 16.24 13.24 -42.53
CA VAL A 3 14.85 12.75 -42.57
C VAL A 3 13.96 13.98 -42.37
N GLN A 4 13.21 14.34 -43.41
CA GLN A 4 12.25 15.42 -43.33
C GLN A 4 11.26 15.09 -42.22
N ARG A 5 11.08 16.01 -41.27
CA ARG A 5 10.31 15.71 -40.06
C ARG A 5 8.85 15.47 -40.39
N LEU A 6 8.35 14.30 -40.01
CA LEU A 6 6.98 13.86 -40.31
C LEU A 6 5.98 14.52 -39.36
N GLU A 7 4.81 14.89 -39.89
CA GLU A 7 3.66 15.20 -39.03
C GLU A 7 3.24 13.92 -38.31
N HIS A 8 3.09 13.96 -36.99
CA HIS A 8 2.80 12.77 -36.18
C HIS A 8 1.54 12.98 -35.36
N SER A 9 0.56 12.08 -35.40
CA SER A 9 -0.64 12.17 -34.53
C SER A 9 -0.88 10.85 -33.81
N LYS A 10 -1.38 10.91 -32.58
CA LYS A 10 -1.61 9.77 -31.69
C LYS A 10 -3.12 9.60 -31.46
N LEU A 11 -3.67 8.46 -31.86
CA LEU A 11 -5.10 8.14 -31.69
C LEU A 11 -5.27 6.97 -30.72
N ALA A 12 -5.99 7.18 -29.63
CA ALA A 12 -6.34 6.12 -28.69
C ALA A 12 -7.61 5.39 -29.13
N ILE A 13 -7.55 4.07 -29.23
CA ILE A 13 -8.71 3.23 -29.57
C ILE A 13 -9.27 2.64 -28.28
N ILE A 14 -10.46 3.09 -27.88
CA ILE A 14 -11.11 2.69 -26.63
C ILE A 14 -12.55 2.20 -26.88
N GLY A 15 -13.09 1.36 -26.01
CA GLY A 15 -14.42 0.78 -26.22
C GLY A 15 -14.57 -0.60 -25.58
N ASN A 16 -15.82 -1.08 -25.53
CA ASN A 16 -16.18 -2.32 -24.84
C ASN A 16 -15.45 -3.57 -25.39
N VAL A 17 -15.49 -4.68 -24.64
CA VAL A 17 -15.11 -6.00 -25.18
C VAL A 17 -15.97 -6.30 -26.41
N ASP A 18 -15.36 -6.94 -27.41
CA ASP A 18 -15.99 -7.35 -28.67
C ASP A 18 -16.55 -6.23 -29.55
N SER A 19 -16.30 -4.95 -29.25
CA SER A 19 -16.66 -3.84 -30.15
C SER A 19 -15.80 -3.73 -31.41
N GLY A 20 -14.88 -4.67 -31.69
CA GLY A 20 -14.10 -4.67 -32.93
C GLY A 20 -12.89 -3.72 -32.96
N LYS A 21 -12.42 -3.21 -31.82
CA LYS A 21 -11.24 -2.30 -31.72
C LYS A 21 -10.01 -2.79 -32.48
N SER A 22 -9.43 -3.91 -32.05
CA SER A 22 -8.19 -4.46 -32.63
C SER A 22 -8.41 -4.94 -34.07
N THR A 23 -9.61 -5.43 -34.38
CA THR A 23 -10.00 -5.76 -35.77
C THR A 23 -9.93 -4.52 -36.65
N LEU A 24 -10.57 -3.42 -36.24
CA LEU A 24 -10.56 -2.16 -36.99
C LEU A 24 -9.14 -1.61 -37.17
N VAL A 25 -8.31 -1.64 -36.12
CA VAL A 25 -6.90 -1.24 -36.21
C VAL A 25 -6.14 -2.13 -37.21
N GLY A 26 -6.36 -3.45 -37.18
CA GLY A 26 -5.78 -4.37 -38.14
C GLY A 26 -6.17 -4.04 -39.58
N VAL A 27 -7.45 -3.81 -39.83
CA VAL A 27 -7.96 -3.46 -41.16
C VAL A 27 -7.38 -2.12 -41.65
N LEU A 28 -7.46 -1.07 -40.82
CA LEU A 28 -6.97 0.26 -41.18
C LEU A 28 -5.47 0.26 -41.42
N THR A 29 -4.69 -0.44 -40.60
CA THR A 29 -3.22 -0.36 -40.70
C THR A 29 -2.66 -1.30 -41.74
N LYS A 30 -3.31 -2.43 -42.04
CA LYS A 30 -2.81 -3.42 -43.00
C LYS A 30 -3.47 -3.33 -44.39
N GLY A 31 -4.58 -2.61 -44.50
CA GLY A 31 -5.31 -2.46 -45.77
C GLY A 31 -6.00 -3.75 -46.23
N ILE A 32 -6.38 -4.64 -45.30
CA ILE A 32 -7.01 -5.93 -45.60
C ILE A 32 -8.30 -6.01 -44.77
N LEU A 33 -9.41 -6.39 -45.40
CA LEU A 33 -10.69 -6.60 -44.71
C LEU A 33 -10.64 -7.81 -43.77
N ASP A 34 -11.45 -7.78 -42.72
CA ASP A 34 -11.59 -8.90 -41.80
C ASP A 34 -12.48 -9.99 -42.41
N ASP A 35 -12.17 -11.24 -42.12
CA ASP A 35 -12.92 -12.42 -42.57
C ASP A 35 -14.18 -12.70 -41.71
N GLY A 36 -14.51 -11.82 -40.77
CA GLY A 36 -15.58 -11.99 -39.79
C GLY A 36 -15.21 -12.96 -38.66
N ARG A 37 -14.04 -13.59 -38.72
CA ARG A 37 -13.50 -14.50 -37.69
C ARG A 37 -12.31 -13.90 -36.95
N GLY A 38 -11.93 -12.66 -37.28
CA GLY A 38 -10.83 -11.95 -36.63
C GLY A 38 -9.47 -12.15 -37.29
N GLY A 39 -9.41 -12.54 -38.56
CA GLY A 39 -8.16 -12.70 -39.31
C GLY A 39 -7.33 -11.41 -39.41
N ALA A 40 -7.95 -10.22 -39.37
CA ALA A 40 -7.22 -8.95 -39.28
C ALA A 40 -6.69 -8.70 -37.85
N ARG A 41 -7.46 -9.11 -36.83
CA ARG A 41 -7.11 -8.99 -35.41
C ARG A 41 -5.89 -9.83 -35.03
N GLU A 42 -5.76 -11.05 -35.54
CA GLU A 42 -4.60 -11.91 -35.24
C GLU A 42 -3.26 -11.32 -35.70
N ARG A 43 -3.28 -10.46 -36.73
CA ARG A 43 -2.09 -9.82 -37.31
C ARG A 43 -1.55 -8.65 -36.50
N VAL A 44 -2.31 -8.16 -35.52
CA VAL A 44 -1.90 -7.03 -34.65
C VAL A 44 -1.54 -7.47 -33.22
N PHE A 45 -1.85 -8.71 -32.82
CA PHE A 45 -1.52 -9.21 -31.48
C PHE A 45 0.00 -9.34 -31.25
N ASN A 46 0.45 -8.87 -30.08
CA ASN A 46 1.87 -8.84 -29.72
C ASN A 46 2.32 -10.10 -28.98
N TYR A 47 1.42 -10.79 -28.26
CA TYR A 47 1.77 -11.91 -27.39
C TYR A 47 1.05 -13.22 -27.79
N LYS A 48 1.66 -14.36 -27.49
CA LYS A 48 1.09 -15.69 -27.79
C LYS A 48 -0.27 -15.91 -27.10
N HIS A 49 -0.39 -15.54 -25.82
CA HIS A 49 -1.64 -15.68 -25.07
C HIS A 49 -2.77 -14.75 -25.58
N GLU A 50 -2.44 -13.64 -26.26
CA GLU A 50 -3.46 -12.79 -26.90
C GLU A 50 -4.05 -13.49 -28.13
N LYS A 51 -3.22 -14.23 -28.88
CA LYS A 51 -3.67 -15.08 -30.00
C LYS A 51 -4.52 -16.25 -29.51
N GLU A 52 -4.08 -16.93 -28.45
CA GLU A 52 -4.80 -18.08 -27.87
C GLU A 52 -6.16 -17.68 -27.26
N ASN A 53 -6.22 -16.57 -26.51
CA ASN A 53 -7.45 -16.13 -25.85
C ASN A 53 -8.31 -15.19 -26.69
N GLY A 54 -7.83 -14.74 -27.86
CA GLY A 54 -8.51 -13.78 -28.75
C GLY A 54 -8.72 -12.39 -28.14
N ARG A 55 -7.96 -12.00 -27.10
CA ARG A 55 -8.18 -10.78 -26.29
C ARG A 55 -6.91 -9.97 -26.10
N THR A 56 -6.98 -8.67 -26.38
CA THR A 56 -5.91 -7.70 -26.11
C THR A 56 -5.72 -7.49 -24.61
N SER A 57 -4.51 -7.70 -24.13
CA SER A 57 -4.13 -7.62 -22.71
C SER A 57 -3.16 -6.48 -22.39
N SER A 58 -2.57 -5.90 -23.43
CA SER A 58 -1.52 -4.88 -23.37
C SER A 58 -1.87 -3.65 -24.22
N VAL A 59 -1.18 -2.52 -23.99
CA VAL A 59 -1.25 -1.37 -24.89
C VAL A 59 -0.45 -1.73 -26.14
N ALA A 60 -1.12 -1.97 -27.26
CA ALA A 60 -0.46 -2.24 -28.54
C ALA A 60 -0.36 -0.95 -29.36
N GLN A 61 0.77 -0.77 -30.03
CA GLN A 61 0.97 0.32 -30.99
C GLN A 61 0.98 -0.23 -32.41
N GLU A 62 0.27 0.44 -33.30
CA GLU A 62 0.33 0.26 -34.76
C GLU A 62 0.41 1.63 -35.43
N ILE A 63 0.92 1.67 -36.66
CA ILE A 63 1.04 2.92 -37.43
C ILE A 63 0.28 2.84 -38.74
N MET A 64 -0.21 4.00 -39.18
CA MET A 64 -0.78 4.24 -40.50
C MET A 64 -0.11 5.47 -41.07
N GLY A 65 0.43 5.34 -42.28
CA GLY A 65 1.18 6.41 -42.95
C GLY A 65 0.42 6.99 -44.13
N PHE A 66 0.66 8.27 -44.39
CA PHE A 66 0.06 9.02 -45.49
C PHE A 66 1.13 9.79 -46.26
N ASP A 67 1.01 9.81 -47.59
CA ASP A 67 1.90 10.54 -48.50
C ASP A 67 1.55 12.05 -48.57
N GLU A 68 2.22 12.79 -49.46
CA GLU A 68 1.99 14.23 -49.69
C GLU A 68 0.54 14.56 -50.10
N ASN A 69 -0.15 13.60 -50.72
CA ASN A 69 -1.55 13.75 -51.16
C ASN A 69 -2.54 13.22 -50.13
N LEU A 70 -2.08 12.91 -48.90
CA LEU A 70 -2.86 12.28 -47.84
C LEU A 70 -3.42 10.91 -48.22
N LYS A 71 -2.82 10.23 -49.19
CA LYS A 71 -3.17 8.85 -49.56
C LYS A 71 -2.42 7.89 -48.66
N GLN A 72 -3.12 6.84 -48.22
CA GLN A 72 -2.53 5.84 -47.35
C GLN A 72 -1.36 5.11 -48.03
N VAL A 73 -0.25 5.01 -47.30
CA VAL A 73 0.95 4.27 -47.70
C VAL A 73 0.84 2.84 -47.18
N LEU A 74 0.82 1.88 -48.11
CA LEU A 74 0.87 0.45 -47.83
C LEU A 74 2.04 -0.18 -48.60
N PRO A 75 2.79 -1.12 -48.00
CA PRO A 75 3.83 -1.84 -48.74
C PRO A 75 3.22 -2.83 -49.73
N GLU A 76 3.86 -3.00 -50.89
CA GLU A 76 3.43 -3.90 -51.96
C GLU A 76 3.32 -5.37 -51.53
N ARG A 77 4.16 -5.78 -50.56
CA ARG A 77 4.10 -7.11 -49.94
C ARG A 77 3.95 -6.97 -48.44
N PHE A 78 2.93 -7.63 -47.88
CA PHE A 78 2.73 -7.65 -46.44
C PHE A 78 3.83 -8.45 -45.75
N ASN A 79 4.56 -7.80 -44.84
CA ASN A 79 5.56 -8.43 -43.98
C ASN A 79 5.05 -8.42 -42.53
N GLN A 80 4.95 -9.60 -41.91
CA GLN A 80 4.54 -9.70 -40.50
C GLN A 80 5.58 -9.09 -39.54
N ASN A 81 6.84 -8.95 -39.95
CA ASN A 81 7.86 -8.35 -39.12
C ASN A 81 7.68 -6.83 -39.02
N LYS A 82 7.22 -6.37 -37.85
CA LYS A 82 7.01 -4.94 -37.55
C LYS A 82 8.23 -4.06 -37.85
N ASN A 83 9.46 -4.54 -37.64
CA ASN A 83 10.67 -3.76 -37.94
C ASN A 83 10.75 -3.39 -39.42
N LYS A 84 10.46 -4.33 -40.32
CA LYS A 84 10.52 -4.11 -41.76
C LYS A 84 9.31 -3.32 -42.26
N TYR A 85 8.12 -3.67 -41.77
CA TYR A 85 6.88 -3.00 -42.16
C TYR A 85 6.89 -1.51 -41.78
N TRP A 86 7.26 -1.18 -40.54
CA TRP A 86 7.22 0.19 -40.05
C TRP A 86 8.24 1.08 -40.75
N SER A 87 9.46 0.60 -40.98
CA SER A 87 10.48 1.36 -41.71
C SER A 87 9.98 1.80 -43.08
N LEU A 88 9.40 0.86 -43.85
CA LEU A 88 8.88 1.15 -45.19
C LEU A 88 7.74 2.16 -45.19
N VAL A 89 6.82 2.06 -44.23
CA VAL A 89 5.71 3.01 -44.10
C VAL A 89 6.26 4.40 -43.72
N VAL A 90 7.16 4.49 -42.75
CA VAL A 90 7.76 5.74 -42.29
C VAL A 90 8.55 6.44 -43.40
N GLU A 91 9.37 5.70 -44.15
CA GLU A 91 10.19 6.24 -45.25
C GLU A 91 9.36 6.87 -46.39
N LYS A 92 8.19 6.29 -46.68
CA LYS A 92 7.32 6.73 -47.79
C LYS A 92 6.22 7.70 -47.37
N SER A 93 6.09 8.01 -46.08
CA SER A 93 5.04 8.89 -45.56
C SER A 93 5.55 10.31 -45.35
N LYS A 94 4.63 11.28 -45.36
CA LYS A 94 4.82 12.63 -44.79
C LYS A 94 4.12 12.80 -43.45
N LYS A 95 3.05 12.04 -43.24
CA LYS A 95 2.29 12.02 -42.00
C LYS A 95 2.15 10.61 -41.48
N ILE A 96 2.33 10.44 -40.17
CA ILE A 96 2.16 9.18 -39.46
C ILE A 96 1.10 9.35 -38.39
N VAL A 97 0.15 8.42 -38.36
CA VAL A 97 -0.79 8.28 -37.27
C VAL A 97 -0.47 7.00 -36.50
N THR A 98 -0.20 7.13 -35.20
CA THR A 98 0.00 6.00 -34.30
C THR A 98 -1.31 5.68 -33.58
N PHE A 99 -1.80 4.47 -33.76
CA PHE A 99 -2.91 3.92 -33.00
C PHE A 99 -2.41 3.30 -31.70
N LEU A 100 -3.02 3.71 -30.59
CA LEU A 100 -2.87 3.07 -29.29
C LEU A 100 -4.08 2.16 -29.08
N ASP A 101 -3.93 0.88 -29.38
CA ASP A 101 -4.98 -0.12 -29.14
C ASP A 101 -5.02 -0.47 -27.65
N LEU A 102 -6.10 -0.03 -26.99
CA LEU A 102 -6.27 -0.16 -25.54
C LEU A 102 -7.27 -1.27 -25.20
N CYS A 103 -7.03 -1.93 -24.07
CA CYS A 103 -7.84 -3.05 -23.62
C CYS A 103 -9.31 -2.63 -23.39
N GLY A 104 -10.25 -3.47 -23.82
CA GLY A 104 -11.69 -3.18 -23.67
C GLY A 104 -12.38 -3.83 -22.47
N HIS A 105 -11.72 -4.77 -21.79
CA HIS A 105 -12.33 -5.47 -20.64
C HIS A 105 -12.14 -4.66 -19.36
N GLU A 106 -13.18 -4.59 -18.52
CA GLU A 106 -13.15 -3.92 -17.20
C GLU A 106 -11.94 -4.31 -16.32
N LYS A 107 -11.51 -5.58 -16.33
CA LYS A 107 -10.33 -6.08 -15.60
C LYS A 107 -9.02 -5.42 -16.05
N TYR A 108 -8.96 -4.99 -17.31
CA TYR A 108 -7.80 -4.35 -17.92
C TYR A 108 -7.96 -2.83 -18.10
N LEU A 109 -9.02 -2.23 -17.54
CA LEU A 109 -9.19 -0.77 -17.56
C LEU A 109 -7.96 -0.04 -16.97
N LYS A 110 -7.21 -0.69 -16.07
CA LYS A 110 -5.96 -0.15 -15.49
C LYS A 110 -4.90 0.10 -16.57
N THR A 111 -4.86 -0.78 -17.57
CA THR A 111 -3.98 -0.69 -18.73
C THR A 111 -4.45 0.40 -19.69
N THR A 112 -5.77 0.54 -19.88
CA THR A 112 -6.38 1.61 -20.69
C THR A 112 -6.09 3.00 -20.11
N ILE A 113 -6.31 3.20 -18.80
CA ILE A 113 -6.03 4.49 -18.14
C ILE A 113 -4.55 4.82 -18.24
N PHE A 114 -3.68 3.84 -17.99
CA PHE A 114 -2.24 4.03 -18.20
C PHE A 114 -1.93 4.46 -19.63
N GLY A 115 -2.52 3.79 -20.64
CA GLY A 115 -2.34 4.19 -22.05
C GLY A 115 -2.77 5.63 -22.32
N LEU A 116 -3.91 6.07 -21.80
CA LEU A 116 -4.41 7.43 -22.00
C LEU A 116 -3.58 8.50 -21.26
N VAL A 117 -3.12 8.20 -20.04
CA VAL A 117 -2.38 9.15 -19.19
C VAL A 117 -0.88 9.20 -19.55
N ALA A 118 -0.27 8.06 -19.87
CA ALA A 118 1.15 7.93 -20.14
C ALA A 118 1.52 8.27 -21.60
N MET A 119 0.68 7.94 -22.57
CA MET A 119 0.98 8.13 -24.00
C MET A 119 0.44 9.45 -24.55
N ILE A 120 -0.43 10.13 -23.80
CA ILE A 120 -0.96 11.45 -24.12
C ILE A 120 -1.49 11.52 -25.58
N PRO A 121 -2.52 10.73 -25.91
CA PRO A 121 -3.07 10.72 -27.25
C PRO A 121 -3.68 12.08 -27.59
N ASP A 122 -3.58 12.46 -28.87
CA ASP A 122 -4.17 13.68 -29.40
C ASP A 122 -5.70 13.57 -29.43
N TYR A 123 -6.22 12.40 -29.83
CA TYR A 123 -7.65 12.13 -29.85
C TYR A 123 -7.96 10.70 -29.41
N SER A 124 -9.22 10.47 -29.03
CA SER A 124 -9.75 9.13 -28.76
C SER A 124 -10.80 8.73 -29.80
N LEU A 125 -10.68 7.53 -30.37
CA LEU A 125 -11.75 6.89 -31.12
C LEU A 125 -12.48 5.90 -30.21
N ILE A 126 -13.73 6.22 -29.87
CA ILE A 126 -14.58 5.40 -29.03
C ILE A 126 -15.36 4.42 -29.91
N ILE A 127 -14.96 3.16 -29.86
CA ILE A 127 -15.50 2.10 -30.70
C ILE A 127 -16.72 1.46 -30.02
N VAL A 128 -17.86 1.54 -30.69
CA VAL A 128 -19.14 0.95 -30.26
C VAL A 128 -19.57 -0.08 -31.30
N GLY A 129 -20.02 -1.26 -30.86
CA GLY A 129 -20.62 -2.24 -31.77
C GLY A 129 -22.09 -1.90 -32.00
N ALA A 130 -22.50 -1.78 -33.26
CA ALA A 130 -23.88 -1.48 -33.65
C ALA A 130 -24.89 -2.49 -33.09
N ASN A 131 -24.49 -3.75 -32.98
CA ASN A 131 -25.31 -4.84 -32.45
C ASN A 131 -25.36 -4.89 -30.90
N MET A 132 -24.51 -4.13 -30.20
CA MET A 132 -24.38 -4.18 -28.74
C MET A 132 -24.87 -2.90 -28.04
N GLY A 133 -24.89 -1.77 -28.74
CA GLY A 133 -25.30 -0.50 -28.16
C GLY A 133 -24.29 0.12 -27.17
N VAL A 134 -24.76 1.11 -26.41
CA VAL A 134 -23.94 1.87 -25.44
C VAL A 134 -23.77 1.09 -24.14
N SER A 135 -22.65 0.39 -24.03
CA SER A 135 -22.27 -0.34 -22.82
C SER A 135 -21.85 0.56 -21.65
N LYS A 136 -21.77 -0.02 -20.44
CA LYS A 136 -21.15 0.63 -19.27
C LYS A 136 -19.71 1.07 -19.56
N MET A 137 -18.89 0.19 -20.13
CA MET A 137 -17.50 0.50 -20.48
C MET A 137 -17.37 1.68 -21.45
N THR A 138 -18.31 1.81 -22.40
CA THR A 138 -18.36 2.96 -23.31
C THR A 138 -18.50 4.27 -22.53
N ARG A 139 -19.42 4.34 -21.57
CA ARG A 139 -19.58 5.52 -20.69
C ARG A 139 -18.34 5.77 -19.84
N GLU A 140 -17.67 4.71 -19.39
CA GLU A 140 -16.44 4.84 -18.61
C GLU A 140 -15.30 5.44 -19.45
N HIS A 141 -15.07 4.94 -20.65
CA HIS A 141 -14.06 5.47 -21.58
C HIS A 141 -14.33 6.92 -21.99
N LEU A 142 -15.61 7.25 -22.18
CA LEU A 142 -16.06 8.61 -22.46
C LEU A 142 -15.77 9.55 -21.28
N GLY A 143 -16.10 9.14 -20.05
CA GLY A 143 -15.80 9.90 -18.84
C GLY A 143 -14.30 10.16 -18.66
N VAL A 144 -13.44 9.18 -18.92
CA VAL A 144 -11.98 9.36 -18.85
C VAL A 144 -11.50 10.34 -19.93
N SER A 145 -12.01 10.23 -21.16
CA SER A 145 -11.62 11.14 -22.25
C SER A 145 -12.03 12.59 -21.96
N LEU A 146 -13.24 12.80 -21.43
CA LEU A 146 -13.72 14.11 -20.99
C LEU A 146 -12.86 14.68 -19.86
N PHE A 147 -12.54 13.88 -18.85
CA PHE A 147 -11.72 14.33 -17.73
C PHE A 147 -10.31 14.73 -18.18
N LEU A 148 -9.67 13.90 -19.02
CA LEU A 148 -8.34 14.18 -19.57
C LEU A 148 -8.36 15.26 -20.65
N LYS A 149 -9.52 15.84 -20.98
CA LYS A 149 -9.71 16.83 -22.05
C LYS A 149 -9.17 16.34 -23.40
N ILE A 150 -9.30 15.04 -23.65
CA ILE A 150 -8.96 14.40 -24.92
C ILE A 150 -10.22 14.46 -25.79
N PRO A 151 -10.20 15.21 -26.90
CA PRO A 151 -11.28 15.24 -27.86
C PRO A 151 -11.47 13.86 -28.49
N PHE A 152 -12.72 13.49 -28.79
CA PHE A 152 -13.04 12.14 -29.23
C PHE A 152 -14.02 12.12 -30.39
N ALA A 153 -13.94 11.07 -31.20
CA ALA A 153 -14.94 10.68 -32.18
C ALA A 153 -15.50 9.30 -31.84
N ILE A 154 -16.71 9.00 -32.28
CA ILE A 154 -17.34 7.70 -32.09
C ILE A 154 -17.27 6.93 -33.40
N VAL A 155 -16.89 5.66 -33.32
CA VAL A 155 -16.89 4.76 -34.48
C VAL A 155 -17.84 3.61 -34.18
N LEU A 156 -18.94 3.56 -34.93
CA LEU A 156 -19.95 2.53 -34.86
C LEU A 156 -19.57 1.39 -35.82
N THR A 157 -19.18 0.25 -35.28
CA THR A 157 -18.68 -0.92 -36.02
C THR A 157 -19.76 -1.99 -36.17
N LYS A 158 -19.50 -3.01 -37.01
CA LYS A 158 -20.40 -4.18 -37.21
C LYS A 158 -21.79 -3.80 -37.72
N ILE A 159 -21.86 -2.75 -38.54
CA ILE A 159 -23.13 -2.31 -39.17
C ILE A 159 -23.67 -3.37 -40.14
N ASP A 160 -22.82 -4.28 -40.61
CA ASP A 160 -23.15 -5.41 -41.49
C ASP A 160 -23.98 -6.52 -40.82
N ILE A 161 -23.88 -6.68 -39.49
CA ILE A 161 -24.57 -7.76 -38.75
C ILE A 161 -25.71 -7.21 -37.87
N ALA A 162 -25.74 -5.90 -37.62
CA ALA A 162 -26.73 -5.30 -36.72
C ALA A 162 -28.12 -5.23 -37.38
N PRO A 163 -29.17 -5.79 -36.74
CA PRO A 163 -30.54 -5.58 -37.20
C PRO A 163 -30.91 -4.09 -37.23
N GLN A 164 -31.69 -3.65 -38.22
CA GLN A 164 -31.96 -2.23 -38.48
C GLN A 164 -32.59 -1.51 -37.28
N ASN A 165 -33.46 -2.18 -36.53
CA ASN A 165 -34.08 -1.65 -35.32
C ASN A 165 -33.04 -1.40 -34.21
N VAL A 166 -32.17 -2.37 -33.93
CA VAL A 166 -31.10 -2.27 -32.91
C VAL A 166 -30.07 -1.21 -33.30
N TYR A 167 -29.74 -1.14 -34.59
CA TYR A 167 -28.84 -0.14 -35.14
C TYR A 167 -29.39 1.29 -34.94
N ASN A 168 -30.66 1.52 -35.32
CA ASN A 168 -31.32 2.83 -35.16
C ASN A 168 -31.38 3.23 -33.68
N GLU A 169 -31.75 2.31 -32.80
CA GLU A 169 -31.78 2.53 -31.34
C GLU A 169 -30.38 2.90 -30.81
N THR A 170 -29.35 2.18 -31.26
CA THR A 170 -27.96 2.45 -30.85
C THR A 170 -27.50 3.84 -31.26
N ILE A 171 -27.80 4.28 -32.48
CA ILE A 171 -27.46 5.61 -32.95
C ILE A 171 -28.16 6.70 -32.14
N GLU A 172 -29.46 6.54 -31.88
CA GLU A 172 -30.19 7.53 -31.09
C GLU A 172 -29.70 7.58 -29.64
N ASN A 173 -29.38 6.42 -29.04
CA ASN A 173 -28.77 6.35 -27.72
C ASN A 173 -27.40 7.07 -27.67
N ILE A 174 -26.58 6.93 -28.71
CA ILE A 174 -25.31 7.64 -28.83
C ILE A 174 -25.53 9.15 -28.96
N LYS A 175 -26.45 9.60 -29.82
CA LYS A 175 -26.77 11.02 -29.99
C LYS A 175 -27.30 11.62 -28.68
N ALA A 176 -28.17 10.92 -27.97
CA ALA A 176 -28.69 11.33 -26.67
C ALA A 176 -27.57 11.46 -25.64
N LEU A 177 -26.63 10.52 -25.61
CA LEU A 177 -25.47 10.57 -24.71
C LEU A 177 -24.59 11.79 -24.99
N ILE A 178 -24.31 12.10 -26.26
CA ILE A 178 -23.51 13.27 -26.66
C ILE A 178 -24.20 14.59 -26.28
N ARG A 179 -25.52 14.66 -26.41
CA ARG A 179 -26.34 15.84 -26.04
C ARG A 179 -26.55 15.99 -24.53
N SER A 180 -26.23 14.95 -23.74
CA SER A 180 -26.47 14.95 -22.29
C SER A 180 -25.75 16.12 -21.58
N PRO A 181 -26.25 16.56 -20.41
CA PRO A 181 -25.64 17.67 -19.65
C PRO A 181 -24.17 17.44 -19.25
N ALA A 182 -23.73 16.18 -19.23
CA ALA A 182 -22.34 15.83 -18.92
C ALA A 182 -21.37 16.13 -20.07
N ILE A 183 -21.86 16.17 -21.33
CA ILE A 183 -21.03 16.33 -22.54
C ILE A 183 -21.31 17.64 -23.24
N LYS A 184 -22.60 17.99 -23.42
CA LYS A 184 -23.08 19.23 -24.05
C LYS A 184 -22.44 19.49 -25.41
N ARG A 185 -22.44 18.50 -26.30
CA ARG A 185 -21.89 18.60 -27.67
C ARG A 185 -22.93 18.26 -28.73
N THR A 186 -22.65 18.65 -29.97
CA THR A 186 -23.44 18.29 -31.14
C THR A 186 -22.89 17.02 -31.78
N ALA A 187 -23.74 16.05 -32.06
CA ALA A 187 -23.38 14.83 -32.79
C ALA A 187 -23.52 15.06 -34.31
N VAL A 188 -22.49 14.71 -35.08
CA VAL A 188 -22.52 14.75 -36.56
C VAL A 188 -22.24 13.34 -37.06
N VAL A 189 -23.08 12.83 -37.96
CA VAL A 189 -23.04 11.45 -38.42
C VAL A 189 -22.50 11.39 -39.84
N PHE A 190 -21.52 10.53 -40.07
CA PHE A 190 -20.94 10.23 -41.38
C PHE A 190 -21.19 8.77 -41.76
N ASP A 191 -21.56 8.58 -43.03
CA ASP A 191 -21.81 7.31 -43.69
C ASP A 191 -21.02 7.22 -45.00
N GLU A 192 -21.23 6.16 -45.78
CA GLU A 192 -20.56 5.96 -47.08
C GLU A 192 -20.88 7.04 -48.13
N LYS A 193 -22.01 7.74 -47.98
CA LYS A 193 -22.51 8.77 -48.92
C LYS A 193 -22.01 10.16 -48.58
N SER A 194 -21.45 10.33 -47.39
CA SER A 194 -20.94 11.60 -46.89
C SER A 194 -19.75 12.08 -47.73
N GLY A 195 -19.77 13.35 -48.12
CA GLY A 195 -18.73 13.97 -48.95
C GLY A 195 -17.41 14.15 -48.22
N MET A 196 -16.28 13.92 -48.92
CA MET A 196 -14.94 14.02 -48.33
C MET A 196 -14.59 15.44 -47.87
N ASP A 197 -15.09 16.47 -48.55
CA ASP A 197 -14.87 17.88 -48.16
C ASP A 197 -15.51 18.22 -46.80
N GLU A 198 -16.66 17.61 -46.50
CA GLU A 198 -17.33 17.78 -45.23
C GLU A 198 -16.49 17.16 -44.10
N ILE A 199 -15.96 15.96 -44.33
CA ILE A 199 -15.09 15.25 -43.39
C ILE A 199 -13.83 16.06 -43.09
N ASP A 200 -13.21 16.65 -44.11
CA ASP A 200 -12.02 17.49 -43.95
C ASP A 200 -12.29 18.72 -43.07
N LYS A 201 -13.44 19.38 -43.30
CA LYS A 201 -13.89 20.53 -42.49
C LYS A 201 -14.04 20.14 -41.03
N TRP A 202 -14.69 19.01 -40.74
CA TRP A 202 -14.90 18.56 -39.37
C TRP A 202 -13.63 18.04 -38.69
N ALA A 203 -12.72 17.40 -39.44
CA ALA A 203 -11.41 16.99 -38.92
C ALA A 203 -10.60 18.20 -38.43
N ALA A 204 -10.62 19.31 -39.17
CA ALA A 204 -9.96 20.56 -38.76
C ALA A 204 -10.60 21.18 -37.48
N LEU A 205 -11.93 21.15 -37.40
CA LEU A 205 -12.70 21.71 -36.28
C LEU A 205 -12.68 20.87 -34.99
N MET A 206 -12.04 19.69 -35.02
CA MET A 206 -12.09 18.72 -33.92
C MET A 206 -11.44 19.25 -32.62
N HIS A 207 -10.59 20.28 -32.69
CA HIS A 207 -10.06 21.00 -31.53
C HIS A 207 -11.12 21.72 -30.71
N GLY A 208 -12.18 22.21 -31.39
CA GLY A 208 -13.15 23.13 -30.82
C GLY A 208 -14.05 22.52 -29.76
N ASN A 209 -13.95 21.21 -29.48
CA ASN A 209 -14.66 20.48 -28.43
C ASN A 209 -16.20 20.62 -28.42
N ASN A 210 -16.81 21.22 -29.45
CA ASN A 210 -18.25 21.46 -29.51
C ASN A 210 -19.00 20.38 -30.31
N VAL A 211 -18.28 19.61 -31.12
CA VAL A 211 -18.85 18.59 -32.01
C VAL A 211 -18.17 17.24 -31.81
N VAL A 212 -18.95 16.18 -31.97
CA VAL A 212 -18.50 14.78 -31.92
C VAL A 212 -18.89 14.10 -33.24
N PRO A 213 -17.90 13.80 -34.11
CA PRO A 213 -18.09 12.96 -35.29
C PRO A 213 -18.49 11.53 -34.92
N ILE A 214 -19.42 10.95 -35.66
CA ILE A 214 -19.85 9.56 -35.57
C ILE A 214 -19.64 8.91 -36.94
N PHE A 215 -18.69 7.98 -37.04
CA PHE A 215 -18.43 7.21 -38.27
C PHE A 215 -19.09 5.85 -38.18
N GLN A 216 -19.84 5.46 -39.21
CA GLN A 216 -20.41 4.13 -39.34
C GLN A 216 -19.50 3.27 -40.21
N VAL A 217 -19.04 2.12 -39.72
CA VAL A 217 -18.08 1.28 -40.45
C VAL A 217 -18.36 -0.21 -40.34
N SER A 218 -17.95 -0.95 -41.36
CA SER A 218 -17.81 -2.41 -41.31
C SER A 218 -16.39 -2.82 -41.69
N SER A 219 -15.75 -3.58 -40.81
CA SER A 219 -14.44 -4.18 -41.07
C SER A 219 -14.50 -5.37 -42.03
N VAL A 220 -15.69 -5.93 -42.27
CA VAL A 220 -15.90 -7.09 -43.16
C VAL A 220 -16.25 -6.63 -44.57
N THR A 221 -17.24 -5.73 -44.72
CA THR A 221 -17.67 -5.26 -46.05
C THR A 221 -16.87 -4.08 -46.57
N GLY A 222 -16.13 -3.40 -45.70
CA GLY A 222 -15.37 -2.19 -46.03
C GLY A 222 -16.19 -0.90 -46.02
N ASN A 223 -17.50 -0.98 -45.75
CA ASN A 223 -18.39 0.17 -45.70
C ASN A 223 -17.88 1.24 -44.71
N GLY A 224 -17.85 2.51 -45.13
CA GLY A 224 -17.45 3.67 -44.32
C GLY A 224 -15.96 3.79 -43.95
N LEU A 225 -15.12 2.80 -44.29
CA LEU A 225 -13.69 2.81 -43.95
C LEU A 225 -12.93 3.94 -44.65
N SER A 226 -13.31 4.27 -45.89
CA SER A 226 -12.70 5.38 -46.65
C SER A 226 -12.91 6.73 -45.97
N GLN A 227 -14.11 6.97 -45.44
CA GLN A 227 -14.48 8.21 -44.75
C GLN A 227 -13.71 8.33 -43.43
N LEU A 228 -13.61 7.23 -42.67
CA LEU A 228 -12.82 7.19 -41.45
C LEU A 228 -11.32 7.38 -41.74
N ALA A 229 -10.78 6.75 -42.79
CA ALA A 229 -9.39 6.92 -43.20
C ALA A 229 -9.09 8.37 -43.63
N ARG A 230 -10.02 9.02 -44.36
CA ARG A 230 -9.90 10.44 -44.73
C ARG A 230 -9.86 11.33 -43.49
N PHE A 231 -10.78 11.12 -42.56
CA PHE A 231 -10.78 11.84 -41.27
C PHE A 231 -9.44 11.68 -40.54
N ILE A 232 -8.94 10.45 -40.40
CA ILE A 232 -7.67 10.15 -39.73
C ILE A 232 -6.48 10.81 -40.44
N SER A 233 -6.49 10.89 -41.77
CA SER A 233 -5.44 11.59 -42.52
C SER A 233 -5.41 13.09 -42.24
N ARG A 234 -6.55 13.69 -41.87
CA ARG A 234 -6.73 15.14 -41.79
C ARG A 234 -6.68 15.70 -40.37
N VAL A 235 -6.92 14.89 -39.34
CA VAL A 235 -6.78 15.33 -37.93
C VAL A 235 -5.34 15.76 -37.65
N PRO A 236 -5.08 17.00 -37.19
CA PRO A 236 -3.72 17.45 -36.95
C PRO A 236 -3.19 17.00 -35.59
N ASN A 237 -1.88 17.11 -35.40
CA ASN A 237 -1.24 16.95 -34.09
C ASN A 237 -1.71 18.03 -33.08
N ARG A 238 -1.73 17.71 -31.77
CA ARG A 238 -2.14 18.65 -30.70
C ARG A 238 -1.04 18.95 -29.68
N ASP A 239 0.21 18.58 -29.94
CA ASP A 239 1.33 18.73 -29.02
C ASP A 239 1.50 20.20 -28.57
N ASP A 240 1.37 21.17 -29.47
CA ASP A 240 1.49 22.61 -29.15
C ASP A 240 0.39 23.15 -28.22
N ILE A 241 -0.81 22.56 -28.28
CA ILE A 241 -1.97 23.00 -27.48
C ILE A 241 -2.04 22.21 -26.17
N ASN A 242 -1.44 21.02 -26.15
CA ASN A 242 -1.51 20.11 -25.04
C ASN A 242 -0.50 20.50 -23.96
N LYS A 243 -1.00 21.09 -22.87
CA LYS A 243 -0.22 21.50 -21.69
C LYS A 243 0.63 20.39 -21.05
N ALA A 244 0.40 19.14 -21.41
CA ALA A 244 1.25 18.02 -21.01
C ALA A 244 2.65 18.06 -21.64
N TYR A 245 2.81 18.86 -22.70
CA TYR A 245 4.07 19.16 -23.37
C TYR A 245 4.52 20.60 -23.08
N GLN A 246 5.82 20.81 -23.18
CA GLN A 246 6.48 22.10 -23.05
C GLN A 246 7.14 22.48 -24.40
N SER A 247 7.78 23.63 -24.47
CA SER A 247 8.39 24.11 -25.71
C SER A 247 9.55 23.22 -26.16
N VAL A 248 9.81 23.20 -27.47
CA VAL A 248 11.03 22.60 -28.05
C VAL A 248 12.30 23.29 -27.52
N ASN A 249 12.20 24.55 -27.10
CA ASN A 249 13.30 25.34 -26.56
C ASN A 249 13.50 25.16 -25.04
N ASP A 250 12.56 24.50 -24.36
CA ASP A 250 12.68 24.23 -22.93
C ASP A 250 13.72 23.11 -22.68
N PRO A 251 14.23 22.97 -21.45
CA PRO A 251 15.20 21.92 -21.15
C PRO A 251 14.65 20.52 -21.41
N PHE A 252 15.49 19.63 -21.96
CA PHE A 252 15.08 18.28 -22.35
C PHE A 252 14.50 17.48 -21.19
N GLN A 253 13.33 16.87 -21.42
CA GLN A 253 12.68 15.94 -20.49
C GLN A 253 12.06 14.78 -21.24
N PHE A 254 12.27 13.56 -20.75
CA PHE A 254 11.77 12.34 -21.35
C PHE A 254 11.26 11.36 -20.30
N ASP A 255 10.01 10.97 -20.44
CA ASP A 255 9.33 10.03 -19.55
C ASP A 255 9.66 8.59 -19.97
N ILE A 256 10.38 7.85 -19.12
CA ILE A 256 10.73 6.45 -19.42
C ILE A 256 9.53 5.55 -19.12
N GLN A 257 9.09 4.84 -20.13
CA GLN A 257 7.98 3.89 -20.03
C GLN A 257 8.46 2.45 -19.95
N GLU A 258 9.41 2.09 -20.81
CA GLU A 258 9.95 0.74 -20.89
C GLU A 258 11.46 0.77 -21.09
N ASN A 259 12.09 -0.35 -20.74
CA ASN A 259 13.51 -0.60 -20.96
C ASN A 259 13.69 -1.98 -21.59
N PHE A 260 14.73 -2.10 -22.40
CA PHE A 260 15.14 -3.35 -23.02
C PHE A 260 16.66 -3.37 -23.17
N ASN A 261 17.23 -4.57 -23.14
CA ASN A 261 18.65 -4.75 -23.39
C ASN A 261 18.83 -5.32 -24.80
N VAL A 262 19.54 -4.60 -25.65
CA VAL A 262 19.76 -5.00 -27.04
C VAL A 262 21.19 -5.52 -27.18
N PRO A 263 21.38 -6.75 -27.69
CA PRO A 263 22.72 -7.32 -27.91
C PRO A 263 23.61 -6.37 -28.71
N GLY A 264 24.82 -6.10 -28.21
CA GLY A 264 25.80 -5.20 -28.84
C GLY A 264 25.55 -3.69 -28.67
N VAL A 265 24.33 -3.27 -28.34
CA VAL A 265 23.98 -1.85 -28.12
C VAL A 265 24.02 -1.49 -26.63
N GLY A 266 23.50 -2.37 -25.77
CA GLY A 266 23.35 -2.14 -24.32
C GLY A 266 21.91 -1.80 -23.93
N VAL A 267 21.76 -1.07 -22.82
CA VAL A 267 20.44 -0.69 -22.31
C VAL A 267 19.83 0.42 -23.16
N VAL A 268 18.60 0.17 -23.60
CA VAL A 268 17.78 1.11 -24.36
C VAL A 268 16.51 1.38 -23.57
N VAL A 269 16.12 2.65 -23.50
CA VAL A 269 14.86 3.09 -22.89
C VAL A 269 13.93 3.63 -23.97
N SER A 270 12.63 3.39 -23.81
CA SER A 270 11.59 3.94 -24.69
C SER A 270 10.55 4.70 -23.91
N GLY A 271 9.97 5.70 -24.55
CA GLY A 271 9.06 6.64 -23.90
C GLY A 271 8.77 7.84 -24.77
N ILE A 272 8.28 8.92 -24.14
CA ILE A 272 7.86 10.14 -24.84
C ILE A 272 8.66 11.34 -24.38
N VAL A 273 9.08 12.17 -25.34
CA VAL A 273 9.74 13.44 -25.02
C VAL A 273 8.68 14.45 -24.58
N ARG A 274 8.81 14.95 -23.36
CA ARG A 274 7.88 15.90 -22.72
C ARG A 274 8.23 17.34 -22.98
N SER A 275 9.50 17.63 -23.13
CA SER A 275 10.04 18.98 -23.22
C SER A 275 11.37 18.95 -23.95
N GLY A 276 11.68 20.03 -24.66
CA GLY A 276 12.98 20.22 -25.28
C GLY A 276 13.28 19.29 -26.45
N LYS A 277 14.58 19.18 -26.73
CA LYS A 277 15.16 18.34 -27.78
C LYS A 277 16.38 17.60 -27.24
N ALA A 278 16.52 16.34 -27.62
CA ALA A 278 17.72 15.54 -27.37
C ALA A 278 18.45 15.18 -28.65
N GLY A 279 19.77 15.31 -28.64
CA GLY A 279 20.68 14.90 -29.73
C GLY A 279 21.59 13.73 -29.36
N LEU A 280 22.28 13.19 -30.35
CA LEU A 280 23.35 12.21 -30.13
C LEU A 280 24.44 12.79 -29.24
N ASN A 281 25.02 11.94 -28.38
CA ASN A 281 26.07 12.27 -27.42
C ASN A 281 25.72 13.32 -26.36
N GLN A 282 24.45 13.71 -26.22
CA GLN A 282 24.03 14.62 -25.16
C GLN A 282 24.09 13.96 -23.78
N HIS A 283 24.59 14.71 -22.80
CA HIS A 283 24.60 14.33 -21.39
C HIS A 283 23.24 14.62 -20.73
N THR A 284 22.69 13.63 -20.04
CA THR A 284 21.42 13.72 -19.33
C THR A 284 21.52 13.07 -17.94
N LEU A 285 20.53 13.31 -17.11
CA LEU A 285 20.38 12.71 -15.79
C LEU A 285 19.26 11.67 -15.82
N LEU A 286 19.55 10.45 -15.36
CA LEU A 286 18.60 9.35 -15.20
C LEU A 286 18.17 9.25 -13.74
N GLY A 287 16.87 9.33 -13.46
CA GLY A 287 16.37 9.15 -12.10
C GLY A 287 14.91 9.59 -11.92
N PRO A 288 14.43 9.75 -10.68
CA PRO A 288 15.16 9.47 -9.44
C PRO A 288 15.23 7.97 -9.14
N ASP A 289 16.37 7.52 -8.61
CA ASP A 289 16.54 6.15 -8.12
C ASP A 289 15.98 5.93 -6.71
N LYS A 290 16.09 4.70 -6.18
CA LYS A 290 15.61 4.38 -4.82
C LYS A 290 16.30 5.21 -3.73
N GLY A 291 17.51 5.70 -4.00
CA GLY A 291 18.28 6.56 -3.11
C GLY A 291 17.91 8.04 -3.22
N LYS A 292 16.86 8.40 -3.98
CA LYS A 292 16.51 9.79 -4.30
C LYS A 292 17.63 10.54 -5.06
N THR A 293 18.40 9.84 -5.90
CA THR A 293 19.48 10.46 -6.68
C THR A 293 19.27 10.32 -8.17
N PHE A 294 19.95 11.17 -8.94
CA PHE A 294 19.97 11.12 -10.40
C PHE A 294 21.37 10.76 -10.89
N LYS A 295 21.47 9.72 -11.72
CA LYS A 295 22.74 9.22 -12.27
C LYS A 295 23.03 9.88 -13.63
N PRO A 296 24.25 10.39 -13.87
CA PRO A 296 24.60 10.98 -15.16
C PRO A 296 24.78 9.90 -16.24
N VAL A 297 24.09 10.07 -17.35
CA VAL A 297 24.13 9.18 -18.52
C VAL A 297 24.28 9.99 -19.80
N THR A 298 24.66 9.33 -20.89
CA THR A 298 24.82 9.95 -22.21
C THR A 298 24.04 9.17 -23.25
N ILE A 299 23.42 9.88 -24.19
CA ILE A 299 22.65 9.30 -25.28
C ILE A 299 23.61 8.82 -26.38
N LYS A 300 23.63 7.51 -26.68
CA LYS A 300 24.48 6.90 -27.71
C LYS A 300 23.80 6.88 -29.08
N SER A 301 22.53 6.50 -29.14
CA SER A 301 21.76 6.43 -30.38
C SER A 301 20.28 6.69 -30.12
N ILE A 302 19.59 7.23 -31.13
CA ILE A 302 18.17 7.62 -31.04
C ILE A 302 17.42 6.91 -32.17
N HIS A 303 16.26 6.34 -31.85
CA HIS A 303 15.33 5.79 -32.85
C HIS A 303 13.93 6.32 -32.61
N ILE A 304 13.23 6.70 -33.67
CA ILE A 304 11.80 7.06 -33.67
C ILE A 304 11.10 6.13 -34.63
N ASN A 305 9.98 5.52 -34.23
CA ASN A 305 9.23 4.56 -35.06
C ASN A 305 10.12 3.44 -35.66
N ARG A 306 11.15 3.02 -34.94
CA ARG A 306 12.16 2.01 -35.33
C ARG A 306 13.14 2.46 -36.44
N VAL A 307 13.14 3.74 -36.79
CA VAL A 307 14.09 4.36 -37.73
C VAL A 307 15.14 5.16 -36.95
N ALA A 308 16.42 5.02 -37.30
CA ALA A 308 17.50 5.76 -36.66
C ALA A 308 17.45 7.24 -37.03
N VAL A 309 17.59 8.11 -36.04
CA VAL A 309 17.55 9.58 -36.20
C VAL A 309 18.65 10.27 -35.40
N GLU A 310 19.00 11.49 -35.78
CA GLU A 310 20.05 12.27 -35.11
C GLU A 310 19.54 13.03 -33.87
N SER A 311 18.24 13.26 -33.79
CA SER A 311 17.63 13.95 -32.66
C SER A 311 16.15 13.58 -32.50
N ALA A 312 15.65 13.72 -31.27
CA ALA A 312 14.23 13.62 -30.94
C ALA A 312 13.79 14.89 -30.18
N GLN A 313 12.56 15.35 -30.37
CA GLN A 313 11.99 16.49 -29.66
C GLN A 313 10.65 16.16 -29.01
N VAL A 314 10.13 17.12 -28.24
CA VAL A 314 8.80 17.08 -27.65
C VAL A 314 7.73 16.48 -28.57
N GLY A 315 6.87 15.64 -27.98
CA GLY A 315 5.77 14.97 -28.68
C GLY A 315 6.14 13.62 -29.32
N GLU A 316 7.43 13.40 -29.60
CA GLU A 316 7.90 12.19 -30.28
C GLU A 316 8.10 11.03 -29.30
N PHE A 317 7.65 9.84 -29.73
CA PHE A 317 7.95 8.58 -29.07
C PHE A 317 9.30 8.06 -29.53
N ALA A 318 10.29 8.08 -28.63
CA ALA A 318 11.69 7.82 -28.95
C ALA A 318 12.27 6.68 -28.12
N CYS A 319 13.25 5.99 -28.70
CA CYS A 319 14.10 5.01 -28.05
C CYS A 319 15.52 5.55 -27.95
N PHE A 320 16.07 5.63 -26.74
CA PHE A 320 17.41 6.11 -26.47
C PHE A 320 18.28 4.98 -25.95
N ALA A 321 19.38 4.68 -26.65
CA ALA A 321 20.42 3.81 -26.11
C ALA A 321 21.30 4.64 -25.18
N LEU A 322 21.52 4.17 -23.95
CA LEU A 322 22.21 4.91 -22.91
C LEU A 322 23.59 4.32 -22.63
N LYS A 323 24.57 5.19 -22.40
CA LYS A 323 25.88 4.84 -21.84
C LYS A 323 26.10 5.62 -20.54
N PRO A 324 26.71 5.01 -19.51
CA PRO A 324 27.06 5.75 -18.30
C PRO A 324 28.11 6.81 -18.64
N SER A 325 28.01 7.99 -18.01
CA SER A 325 28.92 9.11 -18.32
C SER A 325 30.31 8.93 -17.68
N LYS A 326 30.43 8.14 -16.62
CA LYS A 326 31.72 7.83 -15.97
C LYS A 326 32.28 6.52 -16.52
N ALA A 327 33.58 6.52 -16.84
CA ALA A 327 34.28 5.33 -17.28
C ALA A 327 34.36 4.30 -16.13
N GLY A 328 33.91 3.07 -16.37
CA GLY A 328 33.91 1.97 -15.40
C GLY A 328 32.55 1.68 -14.76
N ASP A 329 31.62 2.65 -14.79
CA ASP A 329 30.25 2.41 -14.34
C ASP A 329 29.52 1.51 -15.35
N LYS A 330 28.69 0.60 -14.84
CA LYS A 330 27.79 -0.23 -15.67
C LYS A 330 26.35 0.22 -15.44
N LEU A 331 25.57 0.22 -16.52
CA LEU A 331 24.13 0.42 -16.50
C LEU A 331 23.47 -0.92 -16.75
N ASP A 332 22.80 -1.44 -15.72
CA ASP A 332 22.07 -2.69 -15.83
C ASP A 332 20.57 -2.43 -15.91
N ARG A 333 19.83 -3.40 -16.45
CA ARG A 333 18.36 -3.32 -16.54
C ARG A 333 17.69 -3.09 -15.17
N ALA A 334 18.32 -3.59 -14.10
CA ALA A 334 17.83 -3.46 -12.73
C ALA A 334 17.90 -2.03 -12.18
N ASP A 335 18.73 -1.16 -12.77
CA ASP A 335 18.79 0.27 -12.42
C ASP A 335 17.53 1.04 -12.86
N PHE A 336 16.73 0.48 -13.77
CA PHE A 336 15.58 1.15 -14.36
C PHE A 336 14.28 0.71 -13.72
N ARG A 337 13.44 1.69 -13.37
CA ARG A 337 12.04 1.50 -12.97
C ARG A 337 11.12 2.36 -13.83
N LYS A 338 9.90 1.87 -14.06
CA LYS A 338 8.84 2.68 -14.68
C LYS A 338 8.56 3.88 -13.77
N GLY A 339 8.46 5.08 -14.34
CA GLY A 339 8.34 6.34 -13.58
C GLY A 339 9.62 7.17 -13.54
N MET A 340 10.79 6.59 -13.85
CA MET A 340 12.02 7.37 -14.03
C MET A 340 11.94 8.26 -15.28
N ILE A 341 12.74 9.31 -15.28
CA ILE A 341 12.87 10.24 -16.39
C ILE A 341 14.33 10.34 -16.82
N LEU A 342 14.55 10.74 -18.07
CA LEU A 342 15.77 11.38 -18.50
C LEU A 342 15.54 12.89 -18.55
N ILE A 343 16.45 13.66 -17.96
CA ILE A 343 16.29 15.10 -17.85
C ILE A 343 17.61 15.84 -18.06
N ASP A 344 17.51 17.04 -18.61
CA ASP A 344 18.64 17.93 -18.78
C ASP A 344 19.24 18.32 -17.40
N PRO A 345 20.57 18.21 -17.21
CA PRO A 345 21.24 18.59 -15.97
C PRO A 345 20.98 20.03 -15.53
N ALA A 346 20.70 20.95 -16.47
CA ALA A 346 20.42 22.35 -16.17
C ALA A 346 19.17 22.54 -15.31
N VAL A 347 18.23 21.59 -15.33
CA VAL A 347 16.97 21.67 -14.57
C VAL A 347 17.18 21.47 -13.06
N LYS A 348 18.29 20.84 -12.64
CA LYS A 348 18.56 20.45 -11.24
C LYS A 348 17.35 19.74 -10.61
N PRO A 349 16.97 18.56 -11.12
CA PRO A 349 15.73 17.90 -10.74
C PRO A 349 15.74 17.47 -9.26
N GLU A 350 14.63 17.75 -8.57
CA GLU A 350 14.43 17.34 -7.18
C GLU A 350 13.45 16.16 -7.09
N PRO A 351 13.78 15.11 -6.31
CA PRO A 351 12.89 13.98 -6.06
C PRO A 351 11.81 14.35 -5.05
N VAL A 352 10.56 14.00 -5.33
CA VAL A 352 9.39 14.31 -4.50
C VAL A 352 8.78 13.02 -3.95
N ILE A 353 8.60 12.95 -2.62
CA ILE A 353 7.92 11.83 -1.95
C ILE A 353 6.53 12.21 -1.42
N GLU A 354 6.32 13.50 -1.09
CA GLU A 354 5.05 14.05 -0.63
C GLU A 354 4.64 15.26 -1.47
N PHE A 355 3.34 15.36 -1.76
CA PHE A 355 2.77 16.44 -2.55
C PHE A 355 1.30 16.64 -2.18
N GLU A 356 0.77 17.81 -2.48
CA GLU A 356 -0.66 18.11 -2.39
C GLU A 356 -1.30 18.04 -3.78
N ALA A 357 -2.53 17.58 -3.82
CA ALA A 357 -3.29 17.48 -5.06
C ALA A 357 -4.76 17.83 -4.82
N ASN A 358 -5.34 18.51 -5.81
CA ASN A 358 -6.77 18.76 -5.86
C ASN A 358 -7.44 17.58 -6.56
N ILE A 359 -8.30 16.88 -5.84
CA ILE A 359 -8.95 15.66 -6.29
C ILE A 359 -10.47 15.81 -6.36
N HIS A 360 -11.08 15.04 -7.24
CA HIS A 360 -12.51 14.88 -7.42
C HIS A 360 -12.84 13.39 -7.44
N VAL A 361 -13.68 12.97 -6.51
CA VAL A 361 -14.09 11.58 -6.33
C VAL A 361 -15.30 11.29 -7.21
N LEU A 362 -15.10 10.69 -8.39
CA LEU A 362 -16.21 10.42 -9.31
C LEU A 362 -17.06 9.23 -8.87
N HIS A 363 -16.41 8.17 -8.37
CA HIS A 363 -17.09 6.99 -7.86
C HIS A 363 -16.19 6.26 -6.88
N HIS A 364 -16.67 6.02 -5.68
CA HIS A 364 -16.00 5.22 -4.65
C HIS A 364 -17.05 4.40 -3.90
N PRO A 365 -16.84 3.08 -3.68
CA PRO A 365 -17.82 2.23 -2.98
C PRO A 365 -17.89 2.52 -1.48
N THR A 366 -16.83 3.05 -0.88
CA THR A 366 -16.70 3.29 0.57
C THR A 366 -16.26 4.72 0.89
N THR A 367 -16.27 5.07 2.17
CA THR A 367 -15.73 6.34 2.68
C THR A 367 -14.21 6.27 2.80
N MET A 368 -13.49 7.28 2.31
CA MET A 368 -12.03 7.38 2.44
C MET A 368 -11.66 8.35 3.56
N SER A 369 -10.76 7.95 4.44
CA SER A 369 -10.29 8.76 5.56
C SER A 369 -8.77 8.90 5.55
N HIS A 370 -8.24 9.64 6.54
CA HIS A 370 -6.81 9.73 6.77
C HIS A 370 -6.14 8.34 6.82
N GLY A 371 -5.04 8.16 6.08
CA GLY A 371 -4.29 6.92 5.97
C GLY A 371 -4.79 5.99 4.86
N TYR A 372 -5.83 6.37 4.11
CA TYR A 372 -6.29 5.61 2.95
C TYR A 372 -5.16 5.41 1.93
N GLN A 373 -5.00 4.17 1.45
CA GLN A 373 -3.95 3.80 0.50
C GLN A 373 -4.56 3.31 -0.80
N ALA A 374 -4.03 3.81 -1.92
CA ALA A 374 -4.49 3.39 -3.24
C ALA A 374 -3.38 3.53 -4.29
N VAL A 375 -3.58 2.92 -5.45
CA VAL A 375 -2.63 3.04 -6.56
C VAL A 375 -2.89 4.33 -7.32
N MET A 376 -1.89 5.20 -7.37
CA MET A 376 -1.91 6.40 -8.18
C MET A 376 -1.21 6.16 -9.53
N HIS A 377 -1.80 6.72 -10.56
CA HIS A 377 -1.22 6.90 -11.89
C HIS A 377 -1.00 8.39 -12.14
N CYS A 378 0.21 8.79 -12.52
CA CYS A 378 0.52 10.17 -12.91
C CYS A 378 1.54 10.13 -14.06
N GLY A 379 1.11 10.43 -15.28
CA GLY A 379 1.92 10.15 -16.47
C GLY A 379 2.32 8.66 -16.54
N VAL A 380 3.64 8.43 -16.60
CA VAL A 380 4.24 7.08 -16.59
C VAL A 380 4.39 6.48 -15.19
N ILE A 381 4.26 7.29 -14.15
CA ILE A 381 4.40 6.87 -12.75
C ILE A 381 3.19 6.03 -12.37
N ARG A 382 3.46 4.89 -11.74
CA ARG A 382 2.45 4.01 -11.17
C ARG A 382 2.93 3.47 -9.82
N GLN A 383 2.38 4.02 -8.74
CA GLN A 383 2.85 3.71 -7.40
C GLN A 383 1.70 3.82 -6.38
N ALA A 384 1.80 3.06 -5.29
CA ALA A 384 0.88 3.22 -4.16
C ALA A 384 1.18 4.53 -3.42
N VAL A 385 0.10 5.24 -3.07
CA VAL A 385 0.13 6.47 -2.29
C VAL A 385 -0.72 6.32 -1.04
N GLU A 386 -0.32 6.97 0.04
CA GLU A 386 -1.09 7.13 1.27
C GLU A 386 -1.62 8.57 1.37
N MET A 387 -2.90 8.70 1.69
CA MET A 387 -3.54 9.98 1.97
C MET A 387 -3.20 10.44 3.39
N LYS A 388 -2.22 11.33 3.51
CA LYS A 388 -1.74 11.87 4.80
C LYS A 388 -2.64 12.94 5.38
N LYS A 389 -3.39 13.66 4.55
CA LYS A 389 -4.27 14.74 5.01
C LYS A 389 -5.38 14.99 3.99
N ILE A 390 -6.57 15.25 4.51
CA ILE A 390 -7.71 15.80 3.78
C ILE A 390 -7.93 17.20 4.37
N PHE A 391 -8.08 18.22 3.54
CA PHE A 391 -8.05 19.61 4.01
C PHE A 391 -9.43 20.18 4.29
N GLN A 392 -10.42 19.95 3.43
CA GLN A 392 -11.76 20.53 3.57
C GLN A 392 -12.72 19.60 4.30
N HIS A 393 -12.66 18.29 4.03
CA HIS A 393 -13.54 17.29 4.62
C HIS A 393 -12.81 16.42 5.67
N GLU A 394 -13.56 15.84 6.60
CA GLU A 394 -13.02 14.82 7.52
C GLU A 394 -12.81 13.48 6.80
N VAL A 395 -13.70 13.17 5.86
CA VAL A 395 -13.69 11.98 5.03
C VAL A 395 -14.21 12.30 3.63
N LEU A 396 -13.78 11.55 2.63
CA LEU A 396 -14.18 11.72 1.24
C LEU A 396 -15.11 10.61 0.78
N ARG A 397 -16.15 10.98 0.03
CA ARG A 397 -17.18 10.13 -0.56
C ARG A 397 -17.36 10.47 -2.04
N THR A 398 -18.21 9.70 -2.71
CA THR A 398 -18.54 9.93 -4.13
C THR A 398 -19.17 11.31 -4.32
N GLY A 399 -18.60 12.10 -5.23
CA GLY A 399 -19.01 13.47 -5.55
C GLY A 399 -18.12 14.54 -4.92
N ASP A 400 -17.33 14.19 -3.91
CA ASP A 400 -16.56 15.19 -3.15
C ASP A 400 -15.37 15.71 -3.96
N VAL A 401 -15.07 17.00 -3.76
CA VAL A 401 -13.91 17.69 -4.28
C VAL A 401 -13.13 18.23 -3.10
N ASP A 402 -11.83 17.96 -3.05
CA ASP A 402 -10.98 18.40 -1.95
C ASP A 402 -9.51 18.49 -2.37
N THR A 403 -8.73 19.21 -1.57
CA THR A 403 -7.28 19.13 -1.58
C THR A 403 -6.85 18.03 -0.62
N VAL A 404 -5.94 17.17 -1.07
CA VAL A 404 -5.37 16.08 -0.25
C VAL A 404 -3.86 16.12 -0.29
N ARG A 405 -3.22 15.75 0.83
CA ARG A 405 -1.77 15.49 0.88
C ARG A 405 -1.53 14.01 0.69
N LEU A 406 -0.74 13.68 -0.32
CA LEU A 406 -0.43 12.32 -0.73
C LEU A 406 1.07 12.05 -0.52
N ARG A 407 1.39 10.83 -0.09
CA ARG A 407 2.75 10.34 0.09
C ARG A 407 2.98 9.06 -0.70
N PHE A 408 4.05 9.00 -1.49
CA PHE A 408 4.50 7.76 -2.11
C PHE A 408 5.03 6.77 -1.06
N LEU A 409 4.62 5.50 -1.16
CA LEU A 409 4.98 4.46 -0.20
C LEU A 409 6.36 3.83 -0.45
N TYR A 410 6.84 3.80 -1.70
CA TYR A 410 8.00 2.98 -2.08
C TYR A 410 9.20 3.81 -2.56
N ALA A 411 8.99 4.77 -3.46
CA ALA A 411 10.05 5.55 -4.08
C ALA A 411 9.62 7.00 -4.32
N ALA A 412 10.54 7.94 -4.16
CA ALA A 412 10.33 9.32 -4.60
C ALA A 412 10.30 9.37 -6.13
N GLU A 413 9.55 10.31 -6.68
CA GLU A 413 9.35 10.49 -8.12
C GLU A 413 9.66 11.93 -8.51
N TYR A 414 9.95 12.18 -9.79
CA TYR A 414 9.98 13.55 -10.29
C TYR A 414 8.58 13.97 -10.69
N LEU A 415 8.05 15.03 -10.08
CA LEU A 415 6.71 15.55 -10.31
C LEU A 415 6.76 17.01 -10.73
N LYS A 416 5.70 17.48 -11.38
CA LYS A 416 5.43 18.88 -11.67
C LYS A 416 4.02 19.24 -11.21
N THR A 417 3.81 20.51 -10.87
CA THR A 417 2.46 21.05 -10.64
C THR A 417 1.62 20.96 -11.92
N GLU A 418 0.29 20.97 -11.76
CA GLU A 418 -0.70 20.80 -12.82
C GLU A 418 -0.68 19.43 -13.54
N GLN A 419 0.20 18.51 -13.13
CA GLN A 419 0.16 17.15 -13.64
C GLN A 419 -1.10 16.44 -13.20
N ILE A 420 -1.76 15.79 -14.17
CA ILE A 420 -2.96 15.01 -13.90
C ILE A 420 -2.58 13.73 -13.16
N LEU A 421 -3.35 13.42 -12.12
CA LEU A 421 -3.29 12.16 -11.42
C LEU A 421 -4.63 11.43 -11.46
N VAL A 422 -4.55 10.11 -11.42
CA VAL A 422 -5.68 9.20 -11.33
C VAL A 422 -5.40 8.21 -10.22
N ILE A 423 -6.21 8.21 -9.16
CA ILE A 423 -6.11 7.24 -8.07
C ILE A 423 -7.19 6.19 -8.25
N ARG A 424 -6.78 4.93 -8.10
CA ARG A 424 -7.64 3.78 -8.34
C ARG A 424 -7.46 2.70 -7.29
N GLU A 425 -8.60 2.18 -6.85
CA GLU A 425 -8.74 0.94 -6.08
C GLU A 425 -9.92 0.14 -6.66
N GLY A 426 -9.65 -0.93 -7.40
CA GLY A 426 -10.71 -1.71 -8.07
C GLY A 426 -11.53 -0.88 -9.07
N ARG A 427 -12.78 -0.53 -8.72
CA ARG A 427 -13.72 0.28 -9.52
C ARG A 427 -13.69 1.77 -9.17
N THR A 428 -13.03 2.14 -8.08
CA THR A 428 -12.89 3.52 -7.60
C THR A 428 -12.22 4.42 -8.64
N LYS A 429 -12.73 5.64 -8.78
CA LYS A 429 -12.21 6.66 -9.70
C LYS A 429 -12.08 7.98 -8.96
N ILE A 430 -10.84 8.35 -8.66
CA ILE A 430 -10.51 9.67 -8.17
C ILE A 430 -9.58 10.29 -9.20
N PHE A 431 -9.91 11.49 -9.62
CA PHE A 431 -9.13 12.23 -10.58
C PHE A 431 -8.71 13.56 -9.99
N GLY A 432 -7.53 14.05 -10.36
CA GLY A 432 -7.05 15.29 -9.82
C GLY A 432 -5.86 15.86 -10.56
N TYR A 433 -5.32 16.93 -10.01
CA TYR A 433 -4.08 17.53 -10.46
C TYR A 433 -3.20 17.89 -9.27
N ILE A 434 -1.89 17.80 -9.45
CA ILE A 434 -0.91 18.16 -8.43
C ILE A 434 -0.95 19.68 -8.25
N SER A 435 -1.26 20.14 -7.06
CA SER A 435 -1.34 21.57 -6.74
C SER A 435 -0.02 22.09 -6.17
N LYS A 436 0.67 21.29 -5.36
CA LYS A 436 1.91 21.71 -4.68
C LYS A 436 2.85 20.53 -4.44
N LEU A 437 4.14 20.75 -4.63
CA LEU A 437 5.20 19.79 -4.31
C LEU A 437 5.76 20.11 -2.93
N ILE A 438 6.00 19.08 -2.10
CA ILE A 438 6.63 19.25 -0.79
C ILE A 438 8.08 18.82 -0.89
N THR A 439 8.99 19.75 -0.60
CA THR A 439 10.43 19.51 -0.63
C THR A 439 10.89 18.73 0.60
N ASP A 440 12.01 18.00 0.49
CA ASP A 440 12.61 17.32 1.66
C ASP A 440 12.96 18.32 2.77
N LYS A 441 13.36 19.55 2.43
CA LYS A 441 13.58 20.63 3.40
C LYS A 441 12.30 21.02 4.15
N GLN A 442 11.18 21.18 3.44
CA GLN A 442 9.88 21.44 4.09
C GLN A 442 9.43 20.27 4.97
N LEU A 443 9.68 19.01 4.56
CA LEU A 443 9.43 17.84 5.41
C LEU A 443 10.30 17.83 6.66
N GLU A 444 11.57 18.23 6.54
CA GLU A 444 12.47 18.38 7.67
C GLU A 444 12.06 19.54 8.58
N ASP A 445 11.65 20.68 8.01
CA ASP A 445 11.19 21.84 8.76
C ASP A 445 9.85 21.55 9.44
N GLU A 446 8.92 20.82 8.81
CA GLU A 446 7.69 20.32 9.46
C GLU A 446 8.01 19.31 10.57
N LYS A 447 9.03 18.46 10.40
CA LYS A 447 9.53 17.59 11.48
C LYS A 447 10.17 18.39 12.61
N LYS A 448 10.87 19.50 12.31
CA LYS A 448 11.40 20.44 13.32
C LYS A 448 10.27 21.20 14.02
N VAL A 449 9.21 21.57 13.30
CA VAL A 449 8.01 22.25 13.83
C VAL A 449 7.11 21.29 14.63
N GLN A 450 7.22 19.97 14.41
CA GLN A 450 6.53 18.93 15.21
C GLN A 450 7.33 18.39 16.41
N VAL A 451 8.47 19.00 16.74
CA VAL A 451 9.08 18.84 18.06
C VAL A 451 8.98 20.19 18.73
N ILE A 452 7.88 20.43 19.44
CA ILE A 452 7.84 21.46 20.47
C ILE A 452 8.53 20.83 21.69
N PRO A 453 9.77 21.20 22.03
CA PRO A 453 10.36 20.77 23.28
C PRO A 453 9.57 21.44 24.40
N ASN A 454 9.12 20.66 25.38
CA ASN A 454 8.53 21.16 26.63
C ASN A 454 7.17 21.89 26.53
N GLN A 455 6.17 21.32 25.84
CA GLN A 455 4.77 21.67 26.14
C GLN A 455 4.00 20.48 26.70
N ARG A 456 3.46 20.67 27.90
CA ARG A 456 2.66 19.69 28.67
C ARG A 456 1.23 19.51 28.15
N TYR A 457 0.86 20.08 27.01
CA TYR A 457 -0.56 20.21 26.65
C TYR A 457 -0.79 20.15 25.14
N PHE A 458 -1.62 19.20 24.70
CA PHE A 458 -2.08 19.08 23.31
C PHE A 458 -3.33 19.96 23.11
N ALA A 459 -3.47 20.56 21.92
CA ALA A 459 -4.70 21.25 21.52
C ALA A 459 -5.92 20.32 21.66
N GLN A 460 -7.06 20.87 22.12
CA GLN A 460 -8.26 20.15 22.57
C GLN A 460 -8.58 18.88 21.75
N PRO A 461 -8.49 17.68 22.36
CA PRO A 461 -8.76 16.41 21.66
C PRO A 461 -10.24 16.25 21.30
N LYS A 462 -10.54 15.70 20.11
CA LYS A 462 -11.89 15.26 19.70
C LYS A 462 -12.08 13.76 19.96
N GLN A 463 -13.33 13.29 19.91
CA GLN A 463 -13.70 11.87 20.08
C GLN A 463 -13.11 10.98 18.96
N ASP A 464 -12.71 9.74 19.31
CA ASP A 464 -12.16 8.70 18.42
C ASP A 464 -10.97 9.16 17.55
N GLN A 465 -10.17 10.07 18.08
CA GLN A 465 -9.04 10.67 17.41
C GLN A 465 -7.73 9.98 17.83
N LEU A 466 -6.84 9.77 16.86
CA LEU A 466 -5.44 9.44 17.14
C LEU A 466 -4.77 10.61 17.88
N VAL A 467 -4.37 10.37 19.12
CA VAL A 467 -3.67 11.35 19.96
C VAL A 467 -2.20 11.39 19.60
N MET A 468 -1.53 10.23 19.59
CA MET A 468 -0.10 10.16 19.31
C MET A 468 0.34 8.75 18.88
N ARG A 469 1.50 8.71 18.20
CA ARG A 469 2.24 7.48 17.90
C ARG A 469 3.66 7.63 18.44
N CYS A 470 4.10 6.69 19.26
CA CYS A 470 5.43 6.74 19.89
C CYS A 470 6.24 5.51 19.47
N GLU A 471 7.47 5.75 19.02
CA GLU A 471 8.49 4.70 18.96
C GLU A 471 9.09 4.48 20.36
N PRO A 472 9.51 3.25 20.69
CA PRO A 472 10.07 2.97 21.99
C PRO A 472 11.48 3.55 22.07
N LEU A 473 11.74 4.28 23.16
CA LEU A 473 13.06 4.78 23.52
C LEU A 473 14.00 3.61 23.83
N ALA A 474 13.49 2.64 24.57
CA ALA A 474 14.12 1.35 24.84
C ALA A 474 13.04 0.26 24.96
N ILE A 475 13.32 -0.93 24.47
CA ILE A 475 12.41 -2.09 24.51
C ILE A 475 13.20 -3.37 24.75
N VAL A 476 12.67 -4.25 25.59
CA VAL A 476 13.26 -5.56 25.89
C VAL A 476 12.17 -6.62 26.03
N LEU A 477 12.45 -7.83 25.53
CA LEU A 477 11.52 -8.96 25.55
C LEU A 477 11.65 -9.80 26.83
N PHE A 478 10.53 -10.35 27.28
CA PHE A 478 10.51 -11.40 28.31
C PHE A 478 11.26 -12.64 27.85
N LYS A 479 11.87 -13.33 28.82
CA LYS A 479 12.75 -14.48 28.60
C LYS A 479 12.11 -15.51 27.66
N GLU A 480 10.84 -15.83 27.91
CA GLU A 480 10.05 -16.82 27.18
C GLU A 480 9.91 -16.51 25.68
N PHE A 481 9.97 -15.22 25.31
CA PHE A 481 9.74 -14.78 23.94
C PHE A 481 11.02 -14.49 23.15
N ARG A 482 12.17 -14.32 23.82
CA ARG A 482 13.45 -13.92 23.16
C ARG A 482 13.90 -14.88 22.07
N ALA A 483 13.74 -16.20 22.26
CA ALA A 483 14.19 -17.19 21.26
C ALA A 483 13.31 -17.21 20.01
N ASN A 484 12.05 -16.76 20.12
CA ASN A 484 11.04 -16.90 19.07
C ASN A 484 10.63 -15.56 18.45
N HIS A 485 11.02 -14.44 19.05
CA HIS A 485 10.65 -13.09 18.62
C HIS A 485 11.89 -12.23 18.35
N CYS A 486 11.81 -11.40 17.31
CA CYS A 486 12.87 -10.47 16.99
C CYS A 486 12.95 -9.33 18.02
N ASN A 487 14.14 -9.08 18.59
CA ASN A 487 14.37 -7.98 19.53
C ASN A 487 14.11 -6.57 18.94
N TYR A 488 14.07 -6.43 17.61
CA TYR A 488 13.82 -5.14 16.96
C TYR A 488 12.38 -4.95 16.48
N CYS A 489 11.85 -5.89 15.68
CA CYS A 489 10.50 -5.77 15.09
C CYS A 489 9.41 -6.49 15.89
N LEU A 490 9.78 -7.24 16.94
CA LEU A 490 8.89 -8.01 17.81
C LEU A 490 8.06 -9.11 17.11
N GLN A 491 8.35 -9.43 15.85
CA GLN A 491 7.62 -10.46 15.13
C GLN A 491 8.11 -11.86 15.48
N GLY A 492 7.16 -12.78 15.67
CA GLY A 492 7.40 -14.21 15.83
C GLY A 492 7.89 -14.83 14.52
N SER A 493 9.14 -15.29 14.47
CA SER A 493 9.77 -15.84 13.26
C SER A 493 11.00 -16.67 13.61
N GLN A 494 11.59 -17.38 12.64
CA GLN A 494 12.91 -17.99 12.84
C GLN A 494 13.95 -16.90 13.12
N THR A 495 14.39 -16.79 14.36
CA THR A 495 15.36 -15.78 14.77
C THR A 495 16.75 -16.37 14.91
N ASN A 496 17.76 -15.57 14.55
CA ASN A 496 19.15 -15.89 14.77
C ASN A 496 19.65 -15.17 16.01
N ARG A 497 20.29 -15.93 16.90
CA ARG A 497 20.93 -15.41 18.11
C ARG A 497 22.16 -14.57 17.75
N CYS A 498 22.35 -13.46 18.46
CA CYS A 498 23.59 -12.69 18.37
C CYS A 498 24.79 -13.57 18.79
N SER A 499 25.80 -13.65 17.92
CA SER A 499 26.98 -14.51 18.13
C SER A 499 27.85 -14.08 19.31
N ILE A 500 27.78 -12.81 19.71
CA ILE A 500 28.63 -12.21 20.76
C ILE A 500 27.94 -12.33 22.13
N CYS A 501 26.86 -11.59 22.36
CA CYS A 501 26.20 -11.55 23.66
C CYS A 501 25.31 -12.76 23.94
N LYS A 502 24.84 -13.45 22.90
CA LYS A 502 23.91 -14.60 23.00
C LYS A 502 22.55 -14.31 23.66
N GLN A 503 22.29 -13.09 24.12
CA GLN A 503 21.05 -12.69 24.80
C GLN A 503 19.95 -12.22 23.82
N TYR A 504 20.34 -11.66 22.67
CA TYR A 504 19.41 -11.06 21.70
C TYR A 504 19.27 -11.86 20.41
N PHE A 505 18.11 -11.77 19.79
CA PHE A 505 17.71 -12.55 18.65
C PHE A 505 17.08 -11.67 17.57
N TYR A 506 17.39 -11.94 16.30
CA TYR A 506 16.92 -11.15 15.17
C TYR A 506 16.42 -12.03 14.03
N CYS A 507 15.28 -11.66 13.43
CA CYS A 507 14.74 -12.35 12.27
C CYS A 507 15.53 -12.08 10.97
N SER A 508 16.33 -11.01 10.94
CA SER A 508 17.09 -10.60 9.76
C SER A 508 18.29 -9.73 10.11
N VAL A 509 19.28 -9.70 9.21
CA VAL A 509 20.44 -8.79 9.30
C VAL A 509 19.99 -7.32 9.30
N SER A 510 18.88 -6.99 8.63
CA SER A 510 18.30 -5.65 8.63
C SER A 510 17.83 -5.23 10.03
N CYS A 511 17.06 -6.10 10.71
CA CYS A 511 16.62 -5.86 12.09
C CYS A 511 17.78 -5.73 13.06
N GLN A 512 18.80 -6.58 12.92
CA GLN A 512 20.02 -6.47 13.71
C GLN A 512 20.71 -5.13 13.50
N LYS A 513 20.90 -4.68 12.24
CA LYS A 513 21.54 -3.39 11.94
C LYS A 513 20.78 -2.20 12.52
N ASN A 514 19.46 -2.24 12.52
CA ASN A 514 18.64 -1.16 13.07
C ASN A 514 18.75 -1.06 14.60
N ASP A 515 18.75 -2.20 15.30
CA ASP A 515 18.96 -2.24 16.75
C ASP A 515 20.43 -2.02 17.15
N TRP A 516 21.37 -2.26 16.23
CA TRP A 516 22.82 -2.22 16.48
C TRP A 516 23.29 -0.89 17.04
N LYS A 517 22.59 0.22 16.77
CA LYS A 517 22.92 1.53 17.35
C LYS A 517 22.91 1.50 18.89
N GLN A 518 21.90 0.86 19.48
CA GLN A 518 21.81 0.69 20.94
C GLN A 518 22.51 -0.59 21.40
N HIS A 519 22.33 -1.69 20.65
CA HIS A 519 22.87 -2.98 21.02
C HIS A 519 24.40 -3.04 21.00
N LYS A 520 25.09 -2.37 20.08
CA LYS A 520 26.57 -2.47 19.97
C LYS A 520 27.28 -2.16 21.29
N ILE A 521 26.82 -1.14 22.01
CA ILE A 521 27.46 -0.65 23.24
C ILE A 521 27.19 -1.63 24.39
N GLU A 522 25.94 -2.07 24.56
CA GLU A 522 25.57 -3.03 25.60
C GLU A 522 26.04 -4.47 25.30
N CYS A 523 26.24 -4.85 24.03
CA CYS A 523 26.63 -6.20 23.60
C CYS A 523 27.93 -6.65 24.27
N GLN A 524 28.89 -5.74 24.43
CA GLN A 524 30.17 -6.02 25.08
C GLN A 524 30.00 -6.36 26.56
N LEU A 525 29.18 -5.60 27.29
CA LEU A 525 28.85 -5.86 28.69
C LEU A 525 28.09 -7.19 28.81
N LEU A 526 27.06 -7.39 27.98
CA LEU A 526 26.23 -8.59 27.98
C LEU A 526 27.02 -9.86 27.67
N SER A 527 28.08 -9.77 26.85
CA SER A 527 28.96 -10.90 26.54
C SER A 527 29.72 -11.46 27.75
N LYS A 528 29.93 -10.64 28.79
CA LYS A 528 30.60 -11.05 30.03
C LYS A 528 29.66 -11.79 31.00
N ILE A 529 28.36 -11.87 30.66
CA ILE A 529 27.32 -12.41 31.53
C ILE A 529 26.91 -13.79 31.01
N ASN A 530 27.32 -14.84 31.73
CA ASN A 530 27.08 -16.23 31.34
C ASN A 530 25.66 -16.73 31.60
N LYS A 531 24.82 -15.96 32.30
CA LYS A 531 23.42 -16.32 32.63
C LYS A 531 22.44 -15.43 31.86
N GLU A 532 21.27 -15.96 31.55
CA GLU A 532 20.19 -15.17 30.98
C GLU A 532 19.73 -14.09 31.97
N MET A 533 19.63 -12.85 31.49
CA MET A 533 19.37 -11.70 32.35
C MET A 533 17.87 -11.33 32.39
N PRO A 534 17.31 -10.93 33.54
CA PRO A 534 15.95 -10.39 33.61
C PRO A 534 15.75 -9.12 32.78
N CYS A 535 14.50 -8.85 32.38
CA CYS A 535 14.15 -7.72 31.51
C CYS A 535 14.52 -6.36 32.12
N ASN A 536 14.25 -6.18 33.42
CA ASN A 536 14.52 -4.93 34.13
C ASN A 536 16.03 -4.60 34.13
N MET A 537 16.90 -5.62 34.23
CA MET A 537 18.34 -5.42 34.11
C MET A 537 18.76 -5.11 32.67
N LEU A 538 18.16 -5.75 31.67
CA LEU A 538 18.48 -5.49 30.26
C LEU A 538 18.11 -4.06 29.85
N ILE A 539 16.92 -3.58 30.23
CA ILE A 539 16.52 -2.21 29.90
C ILE A 539 17.34 -1.18 30.68
N LEU A 540 17.71 -1.49 31.93
CA LEU A 540 18.63 -0.66 32.73
C LEU A 540 20.01 -0.53 32.07
N ILE A 541 20.61 -1.65 31.65
CA ILE A 541 21.89 -1.65 30.93
C ILE A 541 21.76 -0.86 29.62
N ARG A 542 20.66 -1.04 28.90
CA ARG A 542 20.40 -0.32 27.64
C ARG A 542 20.37 1.18 27.85
N LEU A 543 19.63 1.67 28.84
CA LEU A 543 19.54 3.11 29.14
C LEU A 543 20.86 3.67 29.63
N PHE A 544 21.52 2.98 30.56
CA PHE A 544 22.77 3.42 31.17
C PHE A 544 23.93 3.46 30.15
N GLN A 545 24.17 2.38 29.41
CA GLN A 545 25.28 2.29 28.47
C GLN A 545 25.12 3.23 27.27
N ASN A 546 23.89 3.51 26.86
CA ASN A 546 23.62 4.42 25.75
C ASN A 546 23.47 5.89 26.19
N ASN A 547 23.68 6.21 27.48
CA ASN A 547 23.47 7.54 28.05
C ASN A 547 22.13 8.17 27.63
N ILE A 548 21.06 7.37 27.67
CA ILE A 548 19.75 7.82 27.25
C ILE A 548 19.21 8.79 28.31
N ASP A 549 18.95 10.03 27.90
CA ASP A 549 18.43 11.06 28.79
C ASP A 549 16.98 10.73 29.22
N ILE A 550 16.83 10.44 30.51
CA ILE A 550 15.56 10.23 31.19
C ILE A 550 15.43 11.15 32.41
N GLN A 551 16.14 12.28 32.44
CA GLN A 551 16.11 13.20 33.59
C GLN A 551 14.68 13.68 33.89
N ASN A 552 13.87 13.91 32.85
CA ASN A 552 12.50 14.40 32.94
C ASN A 552 11.44 13.33 33.27
N PHE A 553 11.83 12.07 33.46
CA PHE A 553 10.88 10.99 33.77
C PHE A 553 10.45 11.07 35.24
N TYR A 554 9.20 10.66 35.52
CA TYR A 554 8.65 10.70 36.87
C TYR A 554 9.33 9.65 37.76
N GLY A 555 9.80 10.05 38.94
CA GLY A 555 10.39 9.13 39.92
C GLY A 555 11.59 9.70 40.67
N ASP A 556 11.45 9.86 41.99
CA ASP A 556 12.55 10.15 42.92
C ASP A 556 12.83 8.93 43.81
N VAL A 557 14.11 8.65 44.04
CA VAL A 557 14.59 7.44 44.75
C VAL A 557 13.98 7.31 46.15
N ASP A 558 13.81 8.41 46.87
CA ASP A 558 13.46 8.38 48.29
C ASP A 558 11.95 8.41 48.59
N LYS A 559 11.10 8.67 47.58
CA LYS A 559 9.67 8.94 47.79
C LYS A 559 8.73 7.86 47.26
N ASN A 560 9.18 7.07 46.29
CA ASN A 560 8.27 6.31 45.41
C ASN A 560 8.47 4.79 45.45
N ILE A 561 9.31 4.27 46.35
CA ILE A 561 9.68 2.84 46.39
C ILE A 561 9.64 2.33 47.83
N ASP A 562 9.09 1.13 48.03
CA ASP A 562 9.12 0.43 49.32
C ASP A 562 10.51 -0.17 49.64
N GLN A 563 10.74 -0.52 50.90
CA GLN A 563 12.04 -0.98 51.37
C GLN A 563 12.51 -2.30 50.71
N GLN A 564 11.59 -3.19 50.33
CA GLN A 564 11.93 -4.47 49.69
C GLN A 564 12.34 -4.25 48.23
N THR A 565 11.61 -3.41 47.50
CA THR A 565 11.92 -3.05 46.11
C THR A 565 13.22 -2.25 46.03
N TYR A 566 13.49 -1.36 46.99
CA TYR A 566 14.76 -0.64 47.08
C TYR A 566 15.94 -1.59 47.21
N GLN A 567 15.84 -2.60 48.08
CA GLN A 567 16.90 -3.61 48.25
C GLN A 567 17.15 -4.38 46.95
N GLN A 568 16.10 -4.76 46.21
CA GLN A 568 16.24 -5.42 44.91
C GLN A 568 16.95 -4.53 43.89
N PHE A 569 16.64 -3.23 43.86
CA PHE A 569 17.30 -2.28 42.96
C PHE A 569 18.76 -2.07 43.32
N PHE A 570 19.06 -2.01 44.63
CA PHE A 570 20.42 -1.94 45.15
C PHE A 570 21.25 -3.14 44.71
N ASP A 571 20.73 -4.36 44.91
CA ASP A 571 21.41 -5.60 44.53
C ASP A 571 21.66 -5.66 43.01
N CYS A 572 20.68 -5.22 42.19
CA CYS A 572 20.82 -5.15 40.75
C CYS A 572 21.89 -4.14 40.30
N ALA A 573 21.89 -2.93 40.87
CA ALA A 573 22.88 -1.90 40.57
C ALA A 573 24.29 -2.35 40.97
N ALA A 574 24.44 -2.94 42.16
CA ALA A 574 25.71 -3.45 42.66
C ALA A 574 26.27 -4.56 41.76
N TYR A 575 25.40 -5.44 41.27
CA TYR A 575 25.76 -6.50 40.33
C TYR A 575 26.29 -5.94 39.00
N ILE A 576 25.63 -4.92 38.43
CA ILE A 576 26.05 -4.28 37.18
C ILE A 576 27.36 -3.53 37.35
N VAL A 577 27.55 -2.79 38.45
CA VAL A 577 28.80 -2.08 38.76
C VAL A 577 29.96 -3.07 38.87
N LYS A 578 29.75 -4.19 39.57
CA LYS A 578 30.76 -5.25 39.75
C LYS A 578 31.16 -5.91 38.43
N ILE A 579 30.20 -6.23 37.57
CA ILE A 579 30.47 -6.89 36.27
C ILE A 579 31.06 -5.92 35.26
N GLY A 580 30.58 -4.68 35.26
CA GLY A 580 31.03 -3.63 34.35
C GLY A 580 32.36 -2.99 34.74
N GLN A 581 32.88 -3.27 35.94
CA GLN A 581 34.02 -2.55 36.55
C GLN A 581 33.80 -1.03 36.53
N LEU A 582 32.59 -0.62 36.92
CA LEU A 582 32.16 0.78 36.90
C LEU A 582 32.56 1.49 38.21
N ASP A 583 32.60 2.82 38.16
CA ASP A 583 32.90 3.65 39.32
C ASP A 583 31.70 3.79 40.28
N ASN A 584 31.96 4.29 41.49
CA ASN A 584 30.91 4.52 42.49
C ASN A 584 29.89 5.58 42.05
N GLU A 585 30.26 6.51 41.17
CA GLU A 585 29.32 7.50 40.61
C GLU A 585 28.27 6.83 39.69
N SER A 586 28.66 5.77 38.97
CA SER A 586 27.75 4.96 38.16
C SER A 586 26.67 4.27 38.99
N PHE A 587 26.96 3.90 40.24
CA PHE A 587 25.99 3.27 41.14
C PHE A 587 24.79 4.18 41.42
N GLY A 588 25.03 5.45 41.76
CA GLY A 588 23.97 6.43 42.02
C GLY A 588 23.11 6.69 40.78
N LYS A 589 23.72 6.75 39.60
CA LYS A 589 23.01 6.89 38.32
C LYS A 589 22.12 5.67 38.02
N LEU A 590 22.62 4.45 38.23
CA LEU A 590 21.85 3.22 38.05
C LEU A 590 20.64 3.15 38.99
N MET A 591 20.79 3.57 40.25
CA MET A 591 19.67 3.63 41.20
C MET A 591 18.60 4.62 40.74
N SER A 592 18.98 5.82 40.31
CA SER A 592 18.05 6.81 39.76
C SER A 592 17.30 6.31 38.52
N ILE A 593 18.01 5.63 37.60
CA ILE A 593 17.41 5.09 36.37
C ILE A 593 16.40 3.97 36.69
N GLN A 594 16.67 3.10 37.67
CA GLN A 594 15.78 2.00 38.02
C GLN A 594 14.40 2.47 38.51
N VAL A 595 14.36 3.51 39.32
CA VAL A 595 13.09 4.11 39.80
C VAL A 595 12.25 4.59 38.62
N LYS A 596 12.91 5.25 37.66
CA LYS A 596 12.26 5.79 36.47
C LYS A 596 11.80 4.69 35.52
N ILE A 597 12.56 3.60 35.37
CA ILE A 597 12.10 2.41 34.64
C ILE A 597 10.81 1.89 35.30
N HIS A 598 10.84 1.65 36.60
CA HIS A 598 9.74 1.02 37.33
C HIS A 598 8.40 1.77 37.16
N LEU A 599 8.44 3.10 37.22
CA LEU A 599 7.24 3.94 37.18
C LEU A 599 6.75 4.27 35.76
N ASN A 600 7.58 4.12 34.72
CA ASN A 600 7.27 4.63 33.38
C ASN A 600 7.24 3.55 32.28
N THR A 601 7.51 2.28 32.59
CA THR A 601 7.49 1.19 31.60
C THR A 601 6.07 0.77 31.22
N PHE A 602 5.87 0.63 29.92
CA PHE A 602 4.70 0.01 29.32
C PHE A 602 4.97 -1.47 29.07
N THR A 603 3.97 -2.30 29.35
CA THR A 603 4.01 -3.72 29.03
C THR A 603 3.56 -3.93 27.58
N VAL A 604 4.47 -4.34 26.70
CA VAL A 604 4.22 -4.48 25.26
C VAL A 604 3.51 -5.79 24.98
N THR A 605 2.39 -5.72 24.26
CA THR A 605 1.61 -6.88 23.85
C THR A 605 1.62 -7.09 22.34
N ASP A 606 1.41 -8.33 21.91
CA ASP A 606 1.20 -8.66 20.49
C ASP A 606 -0.27 -8.49 20.08
N ILE A 607 -0.59 -8.83 18.82
CA ILE A 607 -1.95 -8.75 18.28
C ILE A 607 -2.94 -9.74 18.93
N ASN A 608 -2.43 -10.78 19.60
CA ASN A 608 -3.22 -11.78 20.30
C ASN A 608 -3.43 -11.41 21.78
N GLY A 609 -2.77 -10.34 22.25
CA GLY A 609 -2.79 -9.89 23.64
C GLY A 609 -1.70 -10.53 24.50
N ASP A 610 -0.80 -11.32 23.92
CA ASP A 610 0.29 -11.96 24.64
C ASP A 610 1.33 -10.92 25.04
N THR A 611 1.80 -11.03 26.27
CA THR A 611 2.72 -10.05 26.85
C THR A 611 4.16 -10.35 26.43
N LEU A 612 4.68 -9.60 25.47
CA LEU A 612 5.99 -9.87 24.86
C LEU A 612 7.17 -9.31 25.66
N GLY A 613 7.00 -8.18 26.36
CA GLY A 613 8.10 -7.50 27.03
C GLY A 613 7.73 -6.17 27.67
N ILE A 614 8.74 -5.36 27.97
CA ILE A 614 8.58 -4.00 28.52
C ILE A 614 9.29 -2.97 27.65
N ALA A 615 8.73 -1.76 27.59
CA ALA A 615 9.29 -0.66 26.83
C ALA A 615 9.02 0.70 27.48
N LEU A 616 9.92 1.66 27.23
CA LEU A 616 9.74 3.06 27.58
C LEU A 616 9.37 3.85 26.34
N TYR A 617 8.32 4.66 26.42
CA TYR A 617 7.84 5.50 25.33
C TYR A 617 7.79 6.95 25.77
N THR A 618 8.39 7.83 24.96
CA THR A 618 8.34 9.27 25.16
C THR A 618 7.65 9.91 23.95
N PRO A 619 6.69 10.83 24.13
CA PRO A 619 6.24 11.44 25.39
C PRO A 619 5.13 10.69 26.15
N ALA A 620 4.78 9.45 25.80
CA ALA A 620 3.70 8.72 26.46
C ALA A 620 3.88 8.50 27.98
N ASN A 621 5.13 8.53 28.48
CA ASN A 621 5.45 8.46 29.91
C ASN A 621 4.88 9.61 30.76
N PHE A 622 4.40 10.70 30.14
CA PHE A 622 3.79 11.84 30.85
C PHE A 622 2.27 11.70 31.06
N LEU A 623 1.65 10.62 30.57
CA LEU A 623 0.21 10.42 30.70
C LEU A 623 -0.16 10.03 32.13
N ASN A 624 -1.22 10.63 32.66
CA ASN A 624 -1.69 10.31 34.01
C ASN A 624 -2.38 8.94 34.02
N HIS A 625 -2.23 8.19 35.11
CA HIS A 625 -2.89 6.90 35.32
C HIS A 625 -4.08 7.01 36.27
N LYS A 626 -4.36 8.21 36.80
CA LYS A 626 -5.51 8.52 37.63
C LYS A 626 -6.78 8.59 36.78
N CYS A 627 -7.87 8.02 37.28
CA CYS A 627 -9.18 8.14 36.65
C CYS A 627 -9.75 9.55 36.86
N ILE A 628 -10.43 10.08 35.84
CA ILE A 628 -11.06 11.41 35.86
C ILE A 628 -12.39 11.35 36.65
N LYS A 629 -12.65 12.37 37.49
CA LYS A 629 -13.96 12.58 38.15
C LYS A 629 -14.90 13.34 37.20
N THR A 630 -16.17 12.94 37.15
CA THR A 630 -17.19 13.59 36.33
C THR A 630 -18.45 13.86 37.15
N SER A 631 -19.09 15.00 36.89
CA SER A 631 -20.34 15.45 37.53
C SER A 631 -21.58 14.60 37.22
N LEU A 632 -21.49 13.73 36.21
CA LEU A 632 -22.50 12.72 35.90
C LEU A 632 -22.16 11.43 36.66
N LYS A 633 -23.09 10.91 37.47
CA LYS A 633 -22.98 9.66 38.26
C LYS A 633 -22.75 8.37 37.42
N GLN A 634 -22.09 8.43 36.28
CA GLN A 634 -21.79 7.30 35.42
C GLN A 634 -20.30 7.28 35.06
N LYS A 635 -19.59 6.41 35.80
CA LYS A 635 -18.29 5.78 35.49
C LYS A 635 -17.08 6.71 35.37
N ASN A 636 -16.09 6.46 36.21
CA ASN A 636 -14.73 6.96 36.01
C ASN A 636 -14.08 6.20 34.85
N VAL A 637 -13.72 6.91 33.78
CA VAL A 637 -13.15 6.33 32.56
C VAL A 637 -11.84 7.06 32.24
N ALA A 638 -10.79 6.32 31.89
CA ALA A 638 -9.63 6.90 31.22
C ALA A 638 -10.12 7.57 29.92
N ASN A 639 -9.69 8.79 29.63
CA ASN A 639 -10.17 9.46 28.41
C ASN A 639 -9.44 8.96 27.14
N CYS A 640 -8.32 8.25 27.29
CA CYS A 640 -7.59 7.62 26.20
C CYS A 640 -7.44 6.10 26.37
N SER A 641 -7.38 5.40 25.25
CA SER A 641 -6.94 4.01 25.14
C SER A 641 -5.58 3.95 24.46
N HIS A 642 -4.83 2.89 24.75
CA HIS A 642 -3.57 2.62 24.06
C HIS A 642 -3.55 1.18 23.55
N PHE A 643 -2.88 0.98 22.43
CA PHE A 643 -2.61 -0.33 21.85
C PHE A 643 -1.26 -0.33 21.14
N PHE A 644 -0.71 -1.53 20.92
CA PHE A 644 0.57 -1.70 20.24
C PHE A 644 0.36 -2.12 18.80
N ASN A 645 1.04 -1.46 17.87
CA ASN A 645 1.22 -1.96 16.52
C ASN A 645 2.70 -2.32 16.35
N GLN A 646 3.00 -3.61 16.53
CA GLN A 646 4.37 -4.10 16.64
C GLN A 646 5.11 -3.36 17.76
N ARG A 647 6.20 -2.65 17.45
CA ARG A 647 6.98 -1.86 18.41
C ARG A 647 6.40 -0.48 18.72
N GLN A 648 5.38 -0.02 17.98
CA GLN A 648 4.87 1.34 18.11
C GLN A 648 3.70 1.39 19.09
N LEU A 649 3.76 2.30 20.06
CA LEU A 649 2.64 2.61 20.95
C LEU A 649 1.72 3.61 20.26
N ILE A 650 0.43 3.28 20.16
CA ILE A 650 -0.61 4.11 19.57
C ILE A 650 -1.61 4.47 20.67
N ILE A 651 -1.96 5.75 20.76
CA ILE A 651 -2.89 6.27 21.77
C ILE A 651 -4.03 7.00 21.06
N THR A 652 -5.26 6.68 21.44
CA THR A 652 -6.49 7.25 20.86
C THR A 652 -7.43 7.73 21.96
N THR A 653 -8.23 8.76 21.69
CA THR A 653 -9.33 9.12 22.59
C THR A 653 -10.42 8.05 22.55
N ASN A 654 -11.14 7.88 23.65
CA ASN A 654 -12.22 6.90 23.77
C ASN A 654 -13.54 7.41 23.17
N ASN A 655 -14.44 6.49 22.78
CA ASN A 655 -15.77 6.81 22.25
C ASN A 655 -16.66 7.62 23.22
N SER A 656 -16.29 7.70 24.49
CA SER A 656 -16.89 8.57 25.50
C SER A 656 -15.83 9.50 26.08
N PHE A 657 -15.12 10.24 25.21
CA PHE A 657 -14.09 11.17 25.63
C PHE A 657 -14.71 12.25 26.52
N ILE A 658 -14.34 12.25 27.79
CA ILE A 658 -14.76 13.26 28.78
C ILE A 658 -13.51 14.02 29.20
N GLN A 659 -13.60 15.35 29.14
CA GLN A 659 -12.54 16.25 29.60
C GLN A 659 -12.48 16.21 31.14
N ASN A 660 -11.27 16.26 31.71
CA ASN A 660 -11.16 16.41 33.15
C ASN A 660 -11.65 17.79 33.56
N GLU A 661 -12.57 17.84 34.53
CA GLU A 661 -13.17 19.08 35.04
C GLU A 661 -12.12 19.99 35.68
N ASN A 662 -11.05 19.43 36.25
CA ASN A 662 -9.97 20.18 36.90
C ASN A 662 -8.87 20.63 35.93
N ASP A 663 -8.60 19.86 34.87
CA ASP A 663 -7.62 20.19 33.82
C ASP A 663 -8.09 19.61 32.46
N PRO A 664 -8.78 20.41 31.63
CA PRO A 664 -9.34 19.95 30.36
C PRO A 664 -8.32 19.40 29.36
N GLN A 665 -7.02 19.63 29.59
CA GLN A 665 -5.92 19.20 28.73
C GLN A 665 -5.23 17.93 29.25
N GLU A 666 -5.64 17.40 30.41
CA GLU A 666 -5.08 16.19 31.00
C GLU A 666 -5.56 14.92 30.28
N LEU A 667 -4.60 14.09 29.87
CA LEU A 667 -4.86 12.80 29.22
C LEU A 667 -4.54 11.66 30.18
N CYS A 668 -5.51 10.77 30.37
CA CYS A 668 -5.42 9.62 31.24
C CYS A 668 -5.53 8.32 30.46
N ILE A 669 -4.68 7.34 30.80
CA ILE A 669 -4.72 5.97 30.29
C ILE A 669 -4.93 4.99 31.46
N SER A 670 -5.72 3.93 31.24
CA SER A 670 -5.93 2.89 32.27
C SER A 670 -4.99 1.71 32.07
N TYR A 671 -4.28 1.33 33.14
CA TYR A 671 -3.46 0.12 33.19
C TYR A 671 -4.19 -1.10 33.77
N GLY A 672 -5.41 -0.92 34.29
CA GLY A 672 -6.01 -1.90 35.21
C GLY A 672 -7.52 -1.99 35.18
N ASN A 673 -8.16 -1.70 34.03
CA ASN A 673 -9.62 -1.79 33.91
C ASN A 673 -10.20 -3.20 34.18
N ILE A 674 -9.35 -4.22 34.23
CA ILE A 674 -9.67 -5.66 34.21
C ILE A 674 -9.57 -6.30 35.62
N ILE A 675 -9.06 -5.59 36.62
CA ILE A 675 -8.78 -6.12 37.97
C ILE A 675 -9.85 -5.64 38.95
N ASN A 676 -10.31 -6.47 39.90
CA ASN A 676 -11.26 -6.09 40.96
C ASN A 676 -10.71 -4.95 41.84
N PHE A 677 -11.58 -4.25 42.60
CA PHE A 677 -11.16 -3.12 43.44
C PHE A 677 -9.98 -3.42 44.36
N LYS A 678 -10.00 -4.52 45.12
CA LYS A 678 -8.94 -4.85 46.10
C LYS A 678 -7.59 -5.06 45.42
N ASP A 679 -7.57 -5.84 44.35
CA ASP A 679 -6.36 -6.15 43.60
C ASP A 679 -5.86 -4.93 42.81
N ARG A 680 -6.76 -4.07 42.34
CA ARG A 680 -6.42 -2.82 41.66
C ARG A 680 -5.80 -1.81 42.63
N GLN A 681 -6.36 -1.65 43.83
CA GLN A 681 -5.77 -0.81 44.88
C GLN A 681 -4.39 -1.32 45.28
N LYS A 682 -4.27 -2.64 45.47
CA LYS A 682 -3.00 -3.27 45.79
C LYS A 682 -1.96 -3.05 44.69
N PHE A 683 -2.33 -3.21 43.43
CA PHE A 683 -1.47 -2.94 42.27
C PHE A 683 -1.03 -1.47 42.18
N LEU A 684 -1.97 -0.52 42.31
CA LEU A 684 -1.65 0.91 42.26
C LEU A 684 -0.75 1.35 43.42
N GLN A 685 -1.01 0.82 44.62
CA GLN A 685 -0.19 1.08 45.80
C GLN A 685 1.21 0.47 45.67
N GLN A 686 1.32 -0.77 45.18
CA GLN A 686 2.59 -1.49 45.06
C GLN A 686 3.46 -0.97 43.91
N GLN A 687 2.86 -0.63 42.77
CA GLN A 687 3.60 -0.27 41.56
C GLN A 687 3.76 1.24 41.36
N TYR A 688 2.78 2.04 41.80
CA TYR A 688 2.76 3.49 41.57
C TYR A 688 2.72 4.32 42.86
N GLY A 689 2.65 3.67 44.03
CA GLY A 689 2.75 4.33 45.33
C GLY A 689 1.52 5.14 45.75
N PHE A 690 0.34 4.91 45.15
CA PHE A 690 -0.87 5.65 45.52
C PHE A 690 -2.13 4.78 45.63
N ILE A 691 -3.06 5.21 46.50
CA ILE A 691 -4.41 4.65 46.63
C ILE A 691 -5.36 5.47 45.75
N CYS A 692 -6.15 4.79 44.92
CA CYS A 692 -7.11 5.45 44.05
C CYS A 692 -8.42 5.74 44.79
N ASP A 693 -8.79 7.01 44.96
CA ASP A 693 -9.99 7.45 45.67
C ASP A 693 -11.22 7.63 44.75
N CYS A 694 -11.17 7.10 43.53
CA CYS A 694 -12.18 7.39 42.51
C CYS A 694 -13.54 6.74 42.81
N ASP A 695 -14.65 7.37 42.40
CA ASP A 695 -16.03 6.87 42.52
C ASP A 695 -16.25 5.39 42.15
N ARG A 696 -15.61 4.85 41.09
CA ARG A 696 -15.61 3.41 40.77
C ARG A 696 -15.03 2.55 41.90
N CYS A 697 -13.92 3.00 42.50
CA CYS A 697 -13.29 2.32 43.62
C CYS A 697 -14.15 2.41 44.89
N GLN A 698 -14.84 3.53 45.12
CA GLN A 698 -15.78 3.68 46.23
C GLN A 698 -17.07 2.86 46.03
N GLN A 699 -17.57 2.75 44.80
CA GLN A 699 -18.73 1.91 44.44
C GLN A 699 -18.43 0.42 44.54
N GLU A 700 -17.30 -0.03 43.97
CA GLU A 700 -16.85 -1.44 44.09
C GLU A 700 -16.52 -1.81 45.56
N GLN A 701 -16.18 -0.84 46.41
CA GLN A 701 -16.01 -1.01 47.86
C GLN A 701 -17.35 -1.16 48.60
N THR A 702 -18.46 -0.67 48.05
CA THR A 702 -19.82 -0.82 48.62
C THR A 702 -20.56 -2.07 48.11
N ASP A 703 -20.21 -2.58 46.92
CA ASP A 703 -20.80 -3.80 46.33
C ASP A 703 -20.28 -5.12 46.94
N THR A 704 -19.37 -5.07 47.92
CA THR A 704 -18.81 -6.24 48.62
C THR A 704 -19.77 -6.98 49.56
N ASN A 705 -21.08 -6.72 49.51
CA ASN A 705 -22.07 -7.47 50.31
C ASN A 705 -22.53 -8.80 49.67
N ASN A 706 -22.04 -9.17 48.47
CA ASN A 706 -22.27 -10.50 47.86
C ASN A 706 -21.06 -11.46 48.08
N GLN A 707 -20.58 -11.54 49.31
CA GLN A 707 -19.37 -12.30 49.67
C GLN A 707 -19.56 -13.84 49.54
N GLU A 708 -20.74 -14.38 49.86
CA GLU A 708 -21.02 -15.84 49.84
C GLU A 708 -20.95 -16.46 48.44
N ASP A 709 -21.33 -15.68 47.45
CA ASP A 709 -21.48 -16.08 46.06
C ASP A 709 -20.14 -16.11 45.29
N ILE A 710 -19.25 -15.16 45.60
CA ILE A 710 -17.88 -15.10 45.07
C ILE A 710 -17.02 -16.22 45.69
N ASP A 711 -17.24 -16.51 46.97
CA ASP A 711 -16.56 -17.61 47.67
C ASP A 711 -16.96 -18.97 47.07
N GLN A 712 -18.24 -19.16 46.69
CA GLN A 712 -18.68 -20.35 45.94
C GLN A 712 -18.04 -20.48 44.55
N LEU A 713 -17.92 -19.38 43.80
CA LEU A 713 -17.32 -19.40 42.46
C LEU A 713 -15.81 -19.73 42.52
N ASN A 714 -15.10 -19.17 43.50
CA ASN A 714 -13.68 -19.44 43.72
C ASN A 714 -13.45 -20.89 44.18
N LEU A 715 -14.32 -21.44 45.03
CA LEU A 715 -14.25 -22.83 45.48
C LEU A 715 -14.42 -23.80 44.30
N LYS A 716 -15.39 -23.54 43.41
CA LYS A 716 -15.62 -24.37 42.20
C LYS A 716 -14.47 -24.26 41.19
N GLN A 717 -13.84 -23.10 41.05
CA GLN A 717 -12.65 -22.95 40.19
C GLN A 717 -11.44 -23.73 40.72
N GLN A 718 -11.22 -23.76 42.04
CA GLN A 718 -10.18 -24.60 42.63
C GLN A 718 -10.48 -26.09 42.47
N GLU A 719 -11.73 -26.50 42.63
CA GLU A 719 -12.17 -27.88 42.40
C GLU A 719 -11.94 -28.32 40.94
N TYR A 720 -12.29 -27.46 39.97
CA TYR A 720 -12.04 -27.68 38.55
C TYR A 720 -10.56 -27.91 38.23
N LEU A 721 -9.68 -27.03 38.72
CA LEU A 721 -8.23 -27.13 38.50
C LEU A 721 -7.63 -28.37 39.18
N THR A 722 -8.13 -28.73 40.34
CA THR A 722 -7.71 -29.95 41.07
C THR A 722 -8.07 -31.21 40.29
N LEU A 723 -9.28 -31.27 39.73
CA LEU A 723 -9.75 -32.39 38.92
C LEU A 723 -8.99 -32.53 37.58
N LEU A 724 -8.60 -31.40 36.97
CA LEU A 724 -7.73 -31.37 35.79
C LEU A 724 -6.34 -31.92 36.07
N ASN A 725 -5.72 -31.48 37.18
CA ASN A 725 -4.40 -31.97 37.59
C ASN A 725 -4.41 -33.47 37.94
N GLN A 726 -5.56 -33.99 38.40
CA GLN A 726 -5.78 -35.42 38.64
C GLN A 726 -6.21 -36.20 37.37
N GLN A 727 -6.23 -35.58 36.19
CA GLN A 727 -6.66 -36.18 34.92
C GLN A 727 -8.10 -36.75 34.92
N LYS A 728 -8.99 -36.23 35.79
CA LYS A 728 -10.40 -36.65 35.90
C LYS A 728 -11.30 -35.78 35.02
N PHE A 729 -11.06 -35.82 33.71
CA PHE A 729 -11.61 -34.87 32.74
C PHE A 729 -13.15 -34.83 32.68
N LYS A 730 -13.82 -35.97 32.85
CA LYS A 730 -15.30 -36.04 32.81
C LYS A 730 -15.97 -35.32 33.98
N LYS A 731 -15.33 -35.31 35.16
CA LYS A 731 -15.82 -34.58 36.34
C LYS A 731 -15.46 -33.10 36.28
N ALA A 732 -14.26 -32.78 35.78
CA ALA A 732 -13.86 -31.39 35.54
C ALA A 732 -14.81 -30.69 34.56
N PHE A 733 -15.30 -31.40 33.53
CA PHE A 733 -16.25 -30.86 32.57
C PHE A 733 -17.59 -30.43 33.21
N LEU A 734 -18.14 -31.24 34.14
CA LEU A 734 -19.39 -30.90 34.83
C LEU A 734 -19.24 -29.66 35.72
N ILE A 735 -18.12 -29.53 36.43
CA ILE A 735 -17.82 -28.34 37.25
C ILE A 735 -17.67 -27.09 36.35
N LEU A 736 -17.10 -27.24 35.15
CA LEU A 736 -16.95 -26.15 34.19
C LEU A 736 -18.31 -25.64 33.69
N GLU A 737 -19.28 -26.54 33.42
CA GLU A 737 -20.64 -26.14 33.03
C GLU A 737 -21.34 -25.34 34.14
N GLU A 738 -21.15 -25.75 35.41
CA GLU A 738 -21.70 -25.02 36.55
C GLU A 738 -21.06 -23.63 36.72
N ILE A 739 -19.75 -23.50 36.49
CA ILE A 739 -19.04 -22.20 36.50
C ILE A 739 -19.59 -21.30 35.38
N ILE A 740 -19.80 -21.84 34.18
CA ILE A 740 -20.33 -21.08 33.02
C ILE A 740 -21.74 -20.55 33.30
N ILE A 741 -22.58 -21.29 34.03
CA ILE A 741 -23.94 -20.86 34.41
C ILE A 741 -23.91 -19.75 35.47
N LEU A 742 -22.94 -19.77 36.38
CA LEU A 742 -22.80 -18.77 37.46
C LEU A 742 -22.19 -17.45 36.96
N MET A 743 -21.31 -17.49 35.95
CA MET A 743 -20.57 -16.31 35.47
C MET A 743 -21.42 -15.11 35.02
N PRO A 744 -22.55 -15.25 34.31
CA PRO A 744 -23.38 -14.12 33.85
C PRO A 744 -24.05 -13.33 34.99
N LYS A 745 -24.18 -13.91 36.19
CA LYS A 745 -24.78 -13.22 37.35
C LYS A 745 -23.85 -12.20 38.02
N TYR A 746 -22.54 -12.28 37.78
CA TYR A 746 -21.53 -11.41 38.41
C TYR A 746 -20.93 -10.36 37.46
N TYR A 747 -21.19 -10.48 36.16
CA TYR A 747 -20.63 -9.62 35.12
C TYR A 747 -21.76 -9.13 34.23
N ASP A 748 -22.19 -7.89 34.45
CA ASP A 748 -23.31 -7.26 33.76
C ASP A 748 -23.15 -7.34 32.23
N ASN A 749 -24.21 -7.80 31.57
CA ASN A 749 -24.19 -8.24 30.17
C ASN A 749 -24.08 -7.07 29.17
N ASP A 750 -23.46 -7.38 28.03
CA ASP A 750 -23.57 -6.70 26.73
C ASP A 750 -22.69 -5.50 26.34
N LYS A 751 -21.64 -5.12 27.10
CA LYS A 751 -20.70 -4.07 26.62
C LYS A 751 -19.20 -4.28 26.83
N HIS A 752 -18.73 -5.51 27.08
CA HIS A 752 -17.30 -5.75 27.35
C HIS A 752 -16.65 -6.79 26.41
N PRO A 753 -15.63 -6.42 25.60
CA PRO A 753 -14.95 -7.34 24.67
C PRO A 753 -14.35 -8.60 25.32
N TYR A 754 -14.02 -8.52 26.61
CA TYR A 754 -13.46 -9.63 27.39
C TYR A 754 -14.49 -10.72 27.79
N ILE A 755 -15.79 -10.38 27.87
CA ILE A 755 -16.86 -11.37 28.12
C ILE A 755 -17.02 -12.28 26.90
N GLY A 756 -16.98 -11.68 25.70
CA GLY A 756 -16.93 -12.42 24.44
C GLY A 756 -15.68 -13.31 24.35
N TRP A 757 -14.51 -12.85 24.81
CA TRP A 757 -13.28 -13.64 24.79
C TRP A 757 -13.31 -14.81 25.80
N LYS A 758 -13.70 -14.61 27.07
CA LYS A 758 -13.79 -15.71 28.05
C LYS A 758 -14.92 -16.70 27.76
N MET A 759 -16.05 -16.27 27.21
CA MET A 759 -17.10 -17.20 26.75
C MET A 759 -16.66 -17.99 25.51
N ASN A 760 -15.86 -17.38 24.62
CA ASN A 760 -15.30 -18.04 23.44
C ASN A 760 -14.13 -18.97 23.82
N GLU A 761 -13.30 -18.63 24.80
CA GLU A 761 -12.29 -19.50 25.42
C GLU A 761 -12.95 -20.69 26.14
N ALA A 762 -13.97 -20.47 26.98
CA ALA A 762 -14.70 -21.54 27.65
C ALA A 762 -15.45 -22.44 26.66
N SER A 763 -16.02 -21.87 25.59
CA SER A 763 -16.64 -22.63 24.48
C SER A 763 -15.61 -23.41 23.66
N LYS A 764 -14.42 -22.85 23.41
CA LYS A 764 -13.31 -23.54 22.74
C LYS A 764 -12.71 -24.64 23.61
N LEU A 765 -12.61 -24.44 24.92
CA LEU A 765 -12.18 -25.47 25.87
C LEU A 765 -13.20 -26.61 25.95
N GLY A 766 -14.50 -26.28 26.00
CA GLY A 766 -15.58 -27.27 25.91
C GLY A 766 -15.56 -28.05 24.59
N PHE A 767 -15.29 -27.36 23.47
CA PHE A 767 -15.14 -27.98 22.15
C PHE A 767 -13.92 -28.91 22.07
N HIS A 768 -12.77 -28.52 22.63
CA HIS A 768 -11.55 -29.33 22.67
C HIS A 768 -11.64 -30.52 23.63
N LEU A 769 -12.28 -30.39 24.80
CA LEU A 769 -12.53 -31.51 25.71
C LEU A 769 -13.48 -32.55 25.09
N ASN A 770 -14.50 -32.10 24.36
CA ASN A 770 -15.44 -32.99 23.65
C ASN A 770 -14.74 -33.73 22.49
N TYR A 771 -13.71 -33.12 21.91
CA TYR A 771 -12.84 -33.74 20.91
C TYR A 771 -11.87 -34.76 21.53
N LEU A 772 -11.33 -34.48 22.71
CA LEU A 772 -10.45 -35.40 23.47
C LEU A 772 -11.21 -36.64 24.00
N LEU A 773 -12.45 -36.46 24.48
CA LEU A 773 -13.34 -37.56 24.87
C LEU A 773 -13.75 -38.44 23.68
N LYS A 774 -13.81 -37.88 22.46
CA LYS A 774 -14.00 -38.65 21.22
C LYS A 774 -12.71 -39.33 20.77
N ALA A 775 -11.55 -38.70 20.98
CA ALA A 775 -10.24 -39.22 20.57
C ALA A 775 -9.83 -40.49 21.34
N GLU A 776 -10.24 -40.67 22.60
CA GLU A 776 -10.03 -41.92 23.35
C GLU A 776 -10.64 -43.13 22.62
N ASN A 777 -11.79 -42.97 21.94
CA ASN A 777 -12.45 -44.07 21.22
C ASN A 777 -11.84 -44.40 19.85
N TYR A 778 -11.07 -43.48 19.24
CA TYR A 778 -10.52 -43.66 17.88
C TYR A 778 -9.10 -44.26 17.84
N SER A 779 -8.42 -44.35 18.99
CA SER A 779 -7.01 -44.75 19.06
C SER A 779 -6.76 -46.26 18.82
N ILE A 780 -7.75 -47.15 18.99
CA ILE A 780 -7.54 -48.60 18.85
C ILE A 780 -7.76 -49.10 17.40
N GLN A 781 -8.65 -48.48 16.63
CA GLN A 781 -8.93 -48.88 15.24
C GLN A 781 -7.91 -48.31 14.25
N ALA A 782 -7.42 -47.08 14.48
CA ALA A 782 -6.42 -46.46 13.60
C ALA A 782 -5.05 -47.17 13.65
N ILE A 783 -4.69 -47.75 14.81
CA ILE A 783 -3.41 -48.45 14.99
C ILE A 783 -3.39 -49.81 14.26
N LYS A 784 -4.50 -50.56 14.24
CA LYS A 784 -4.60 -51.83 13.49
C LYS A 784 -4.57 -51.68 11.97
N LEU A 785 -5.03 -50.53 11.46
CA LEU A 785 -5.08 -50.24 10.02
C LEU A 785 -3.72 -49.88 9.43
N LEU A 786 -2.78 -49.45 10.26
CA LEU A 786 -1.47 -48.95 9.83
C LEU A 786 -0.32 -49.94 10.07
N GLU A 787 -0.57 -51.01 10.84
CA GLU A 787 0.41 -52.04 11.21
C GLU A 787 1.13 -52.72 10.02
N PRO A 788 0.48 -53.02 8.87
CA PRO A 788 1.16 -53.64 7.73
C PRO A 788 2.12 -52.71 6.97
N TYR A 789 1.90 -51.38 7.06
CA TYR A 789 2.62 -50.39 6.24
C TYR A 789 3.98 -49.96 6.82
N TYR A 790 4.26 -50.28 8.09
CA TYR A 790 5.46 -49.80 8.80
C TYR A 790 6.47 -50.91 9.15
N LEU A 791 6.21 -52.16 8.76
CA LEU A 791 7.08 -53.31 9.06
C LEU A 791 8.37 -53.39 8.23
N GLU A 792 8.52 -52.58 7.18
CA GLU A 792 9.71 -52.58 6.30
C GLU A 792 10.76 -51.50 6.65
N ASN A 793 10.51 -50.66 7.66
CA ASN A 793 11.42 -49.56 7.99
C ASN A 793 12.26 -49.87 9.24
N GLU A 794 13.56 -50.14 9.04
CA GLU A 794 14.51 -50.51 10.10
C GLU A 794 14.70 -49.43 11.19
N GLN A 795 14.58 -48.14 10.84
CA GLN A 795 14.67 -47.06 11.83
C GLN A 795 13.48 -47.05 12.82
N PHE A 796 12.36 -47.70 12.46
CA PHE A 796 11.19 -47.78 13.34
C PHE A 796 11.26 -48.97 14.31
N LYS A 797 12.07 -50.00 14.03
CA LYS A 797 12.31 -51.12 14.98
C LYS A 797 13.02 -50.66 16.25
N GLU A 798 13.93 -49.70 16.13
CA GLU A 798 14.65 -49.09 17.27
C GLU A 798 13.69 -48.24 18.14
N LEU A 799 12.75 -47.53 17.50
CA LEU A 799 11.71 -46.77 18.17
C LEU A 799 10.68 -47.68 18.87
N LEU A 800 10.36 -48.82 18.28
CA LEU A 800 9.44 -49.84 18.83
C LEU A 800 10.08 -50.62 20.00
N GLY A 801 11.40 -50.80 19.98
CA GLY A 801 12.18 -51.28 21.13
C GLY A 801 12.08 -50.33 22.32
N ARG A 802 12.35 -49.04 22.11
CA ARG A 802 12.22 -48.01 23.15
C ARG A 802 10.79 -47.86 23.68
N LEU A 803 9.78 -48.01 22.84
CA LEU A 803 8.37 -48.00 23.27
C LEU A 803 7.98 -49.26 24.04
N LYS A 804 8.59 -50.42 23.79
CA LYS A 804 8.40 -51.63 24.61
C LYS A 804 9.05 -51.50 25.98
N ASP A 805 10.21 -50.84 26.08
CA ASP A 805 10.88 -50.54 27.35
C ASP A 805 10.05 -49.55 28.20
N ILE A 806 9.51 -48.49 27.58
CA ILE A 806 8.60 -47.54 28.23
C ILE A 806 7.28 -48.24 28.66
N LYS A 807 6.79 -49.20 27.87
CA LYS A 807 5.60 -50.00 28.22
C LYS A 807 5.88 -51.01 29.35
N ALA A 808 7.13 -51.44 29.53
CA ALA A 808 7.56 -52.27 30.65
C ALA A 808 7.71 -51.44 31.94
N GLU A 809 8.27 -50.23 31.85
CA GLU A 809 8.32 -49.26 32.98
C GLU A 809 6.92 -48.88 33.47
N ILE A 810 5.97 -48.61 32.55
CA ILE A 810 4.58 -48.30 32.89
C ILE A 810 3.84 -49.50 33.50
N LYS A 811 4.27 -50.74 33.22
CA LYS A 811 3.68 -51.96 33.81
C LYS A 811 4.24 -52.32 35.18
N MET A 812 5.39 -51.76 35.59
CA MET A 812 5.94 -51.88 36.95
C MET A 812 5.37 -50.85 37.94
N GLN A 813 4.64 -49.83 37.45
CA GLN A 813 3.99 -48.80 38.29
C GLN A 813 2.45 -48.97 38.39
N LYS A 814 1.88 -50.07 37.90
CA LYS A 814 0.54 -50.55 38.28
C LYS A 814 0.69 -51.67 39.30
#